data_AF-A0A1G5TWX4-F1
#
_entry.id   AF-A0A1G5TWX4-F1
#
_cell.length_a   1.000
_cell.length_b   1.000
_cell.length_c   1.000
_cell.angle_alpha   90.00
_cell.angle_beta   90.00
_cell.angle_gamma   90.00
#
_symmetry.space_group_name_H-M   'P 1'
#
loop_
_entity.id
_entity.type
_entity.pdbx_description
1 polymer ?
#
loop_
_entity_poly.entity_id
_entity_poly.type
_entity_poly.pdbx_seq_one_letter_code
_entity_poly.pdbx_strand_id
1 'polypeptide(L)'
;MSTEMPGVSELQSAMSEFDRESRREPAWKGWEDKKSVLFVIRSGGRIYPLEHVLARSMRLEAGAGPAGFQACGIVEAAGFEVEALHMPANGKVASSLHDLMLERSPASVVPREAVSTLAQRFRLTDDLLQQTGRPGEGRVWDGLVDWGRALLERSDRLRTDPHGRWVLPVRGRPVVWLEKTQVTGRPDRLAGTHALGQALWSPIRGKRDRDTYSVMRDVQPGDYVLHLIDGEAIVGASRAQARASLDFEGIADTAWAGSKAYSIPLADHRKLAVPLHRDAFLRTAEFEADLRSIRERHSNLFFSKNLTLLEGFYLTPVPFELVVLLDKATRRFSNEGLPLIEADTIMDLPSAVSQQEAEDMASDDELVLSPAPTERRVWLYAPGRGAERWDEFYEKGLVAIGWDELGDLTGMATATILERLKEHYGDANPTNKARACHEFANAMQPGDLVFAKRGRREIVGFGTVTGEYRHDPERSSYTNIRKTRWDGRGVWASDRELAMKALTDITDNRDLVTFLKRLVALPAAAEDPEVEEVAEAAPGREREPFTIVEALEDLFVPEEEFRTMLRIWRGRRNLIIQGPPGVGKTFLAKRLAYALMGYRDPSRLAMVQFHQSYSYEDFVQGFRPAAGGLVLKDGLFVSFCDRAARDKGNDYVFVIDEINRGNLSKILGELLMLIEADKRDSSWAIPLAYAADGERRFYVPDNVHILGLMNTADRSLAFVDHALRRRFSFWMAKPQVHSEAFAAMLSRNGIPDDLAVGLVDLLGQLNHAIGKDVTNLGAGYAIGHSYFCRPRDEEESPRRWLADIAETELIPLFEEYWIDDPDAAALWASKFRLLVE
;
A
#
# COMPACT_ATOMS: atom_id res chain seq x y z
N MET A 1 -15.70 -40.29 -5.00
CA MET A 1 -16.26 -40.45 -6.34
C MET A 1 -15.11 -40.29 -7.31
N SER A 2 -14.84 -41.28 -8.16
CA SER A 2 -13.79 -41.19 -9.17
C SER A 2 -14.06 -39.97 -10.06
N THR A 3 -13.18 -38.99 -10.03
CA THR A 3 -13.15 -37.87 -10.98
C THR A 3 -12.59 -38.40 -12.30
N GLU A 4 -13.39 -39.19 -13.02
CA GLU A 4 -13.07 -39.50 -14.41
C GLU A 4 -13.11 -38.22 -15.23
N MET A 5 -12.07 -38.01 -16.05
CA MET A 5 -11.99 -36.87 -16.95
C MET A 5 -13.15 -36.96 -17.96
N PRO A 6 -13.87 -35.85 -18.24
CA PRO A 6 -15.05 -35.90 -19.09
C PRO A 6 -14.65 -36.25 -20.53
N GLY A 7 -15.40 -37.17 -21.13
CA GLY A 7 -15.24 -37.55 -22.53
C GLY A 7 -16.01 -36.63 -23.48
N VAL A 8 -15.99 -36.99 -24.77
CA VAL A 8 -16.65 -36.23 -25.84
C VAL A 8 -18.15 -36.09 -25.57
N SER A 9 -18.80 -37.17 -25.15
CA SER A 9 -20.25 -37.22 -24.87
C SER A 9 -20.66 -36.29 -23.73
N GLU A 10 -19.89 -36.26 -22.65
CA GLU A 10 -20.18 -35.47 -21.45
C GLU A 10 -20.08 -33.97 -21.76
N LEU A 11 -19.05 -33.56 -22.50
CA LEU A 11 -18.87 -32.17 -22.93
C LEU A 11 -19.96 -31.74 -23.92
N GLN A 12 -20.35 -32.58 -24.88
CA GLN A 12 -21.46 -32.29 -25.80
C GLN A 12 -22.80 -32.15 -25.08
N SER A 13 -23.06 -32.99 -24.08
CA SER A 13 -24.25 -32.90 -23.25
C SER A 13 -24.26 -31.58 -22.46
N ALA A 14 -23.14 -31.23 -21.81
CA ALA A 14 -23.02 -30.01 -21.03
C ALA A 14 -23.19 -28.73 -21.89
N MET A 15 -22.66 -28.71 -23.13
CA MET A 15 -22.87 -27.61 -24.07
C MET A 15 -24.34 -27.50 -24.52
N SER A 16 -25.00 -28.64 -24.78
CA SER A 16 -26.41 -28.68 -25.14
C SER A 16 -27.32 -28.18 -24.01
N GLU A 17 -27.00 -28.55 -22.76
CA GLU A 17 -27.66 -28.05 -21.57
C GLU A 17 -27.43 -26.55 -21.36
N PHE A 18 -26.20 -26.07 -21.59
CA PHE A 18 -25.92 -24.63 -21.56
C PHE A 18 -26.81 -23.85 -22.54
N ASP A 19 -26.98 -24.34 -23.77
CA ASP A 19 -27.83 -23.69 -24.76
C ASP A 19 -29.33 -23.73 -24.39
N ARG A 20 -29.79 -24.81 -23.75
CA ARG A 20 -31.20 -24.99 -23.35
C ARG A 20 -31.57 -24.13 -22.15
N GLU A 21 -30.72 -24.13 -21.13
CA GLU A 21 -31.06 -23.62 -19.79
C GLU A 21 -30.34 -22.31 -19.51
N SER A 22 -29.02 -22.29 -19.64
CA SER A 22 -28.22 -21.21 -19.06
C SER A 22 -27.96 -20.04 -19.98
N ARG A 23 -27.85 -20.23 -21.29
CA ARG A 23 -27.63 -19.14 -22.25
C ARG A 23 -28.75 -18.09 -22.22
N ARG A 24 -29.95 -18.47 -21.76
CA ARG A 24 -31.12 -17.58 -21.64
C ARG A 24 -31.30 -16.98 -20.25
N GLU A 25 -30.52 -17.42 -19.26
CA GLU A 25 -30.58 -16.87 -17.91
C GLU A 25 -30.00 -15.43 -17.90
N PRO A 26 -30.57 -14.51 -17.11
CA PRO A 26 -30.04 -13.15 -16.97
C PRO A 26 -28.55 -13.12 -16.57
N ALA A 27 -28.10 -14.09 -15.77
CA ALA A 27 -26.72 -14.20 -15.32
C ALA A 27 -25.72 -14.47 -16.46
N TRP A 28 -26.17 -15.05 -17.58
CA TRP A 28 -25.34 -15.38 -18.74
C TRP A 28 -25.63 -14.49 -19.95
N LYS A 29 -26.52 -13.50 -19.86
CA LYS A 29 -26.73 -12.56 -20.96
C LYS A 29 -25.47 -11.69 -21.15
N GLY A 30 -24.92 -11.63 -22.37
CA GLY A 30 -23.70 -10.88 -22.68
C GLY A 30 -22.45 -11.43 -21.99
N TRP A 31 -22.42 -12.74 -21.71
CA TRP A 31 -21.27 -13.38 -21.07
C TRP A 31 -20.01 -13.32 -21.95
N GLU A 32 -20.19 -13.18 -23.27
CA GLU A 32 -19.12 -13.06 -24.25
C GLU A 32 -18.27 -11.79 -24.07
N ASP A 33 -18.79 -10.77 -23.38
CA ASP A 33 -18.07 -9.51 -23.08
C ASP A 33 -17.43 -9.52 -21.69
N LYS A 34 -17.65 -10.58 -20.90
CA LYS A 34 -17.14 -10.67 -19.53
C LYS A 34 -15.67 -11.05 -19.55
N LYS A 35 -14.81 -10.10 -19.14
CA LYS A 35 -13.37 -10.33 -18.95
C LYS A 35 -13.01 -11.50 -18.03
N SER A 36 -13.93 -11.96 -17.18
CA SER A 36 -13.74 -13.15 -16.35
C SER A 36 -13.79 -14.47 -17.13
N VAL A 37 -14.33 -14.48 -18.36
CA VAL A 37 -14.37 -15.66 -19.24
C VAL A 37 -13.23 -15.55 -20.25
N LEU A 38 -12.07 -16.12 -19.90
CA LEU A 38 -10.87 -15.99 -20.71
C LEU A 38 -10.83 -16.94 -21.90
N PHE A 39 -11.35 -18.16 -21.74
CA PHE A 39 -11.32 -19.22 -22.75
C PHE A 39 -12.71 -19.71 -23.11
N VAL A 40 -12.88 -20.07 -24.38
CA VAL A 40 -14.12 -20.64 -24.90
C VAL A 40 -13.85 -21.92 -25.69
N ILE A 41 -14.85 -22.80 -25.68
CA ILE A 41 -14.91 -23.99 -26.52
C ILE A 41 -15.64 -23.61 -27.80
N ARG A 42 -15.02 -23.88 -28.96
CA ARG A 42 -15.66 -23.69 -30.26
C ARG A 42 -16.25 -25.01 -30.75
N SER A 43 -17.56 -25.06 -30.95
CA SER A 43 -18.25 -26.25 -31.44
C SER A 43 -19.49 -25.88 -32.24
N GLY A 44 -19.68 -26.49 -33.42
CA GLY A 44 -20.87 -26.28 -34.25
C GLY A 44 -21.12 -24.82 -34.67
N GLY A 45 -20.07 -24.01 -34.83
CA GLY A 45 -20.17 -22.58 -35.15
C GLY A 45 -20.59 -21.68 -33.99
N ARG A 46 -20.62 -22.20 -32.76
CA ARG A 46 -20.90 -21.45 -31.53
C ARG A 46 -19.70 -21.51 -30.57
N ILE A 47 -19.67 -20.55 -29.65
CA ILE A 47 -18.73 -20.51 -28.54
C ILE A 47 -19.44 -20.83 -27.22
N TYR A 48 -18.71 -21.49 -26.31
CA TYR A 48 -19.22 -21.89 -25.00
C TYR A 48 -18.22 -21.54 -23.89
N PRO A 49 -18.66 -21.09 -22.70
CA PRO A 49 -17.77 -20.72 -21.60
C PRO A 49 -17.07 -21.95 -21.04
N LEU A 50 -15.76 -22.03 -21.23
CA LEU A 50 -14.98 -23.26 -21.03
C LEU A 50 -15.09 -23.83 -19.61
N GLU A 51 -14.81 -23.02 -18.59
CA GLU A 51 -14.81 -23.48 -17.19
C GLU A 51 -16.21 -23.89 -16.70
N HIS A 52 -17.25 -23.23 -17.19
CA HIS A 52 -18.64 -23.54 -16.83
C HIS A 52 -19.11 -24.85 -17.47
N VAL A 53 -18.81 -25.05 -18.75
CA VAL A 53 -19.11 -26.31 -19.44
C VAL A 53 -18.35 -27.47 -18.79
N LEU A 54 -17.06 -27.26 -18.47
CA LEU A 54 -16.23 -28.29 -17.87
C LEU A 54 -16.72 -28.67 -16.47
N ALA A 55 -16.99 -27.69 -15.60
CA ALA A 55 -17.54 -27.95 -14.26
C ALA A 55 -18.86 -28.75 -14.34
N ARG A 56 -19.73 -28.41 -15.30
CA ARG A 56 -20.98 -29.15 -15.55
C ARG A 56 -20.75 -30.58 -16.02
N SER A 57 -19.85 -30.80 -16.97
CA SER A 57 -19.55 -32.17 -17.44
C SER A 57 -19.02 -33.07 -16.32
N MET A 58 -18.37 -32.49 -15.32
CA MET A 58 -17.83 -33.19 -14.15
C MET A 58 -18.81 -33.21 -12.95
N ARG A 59 -20.01 -32.62 -13.09
CA ARG A 59 -21.02 -32.47 -12.03
C ARG A 59 -20.49 -31.77 -10.78
N LEU A 60 -19.63 -30.77 -10.98
CA LEU A 60 -19.07 -29.93 -9.92
C LEU A 60 -19.88 -28.64 -9.77
N GLU A 61 -19.84 -28.05 -8.58
CA GLU A 61 -20.40 -26.71 -8.36
C GLU A 61 -19.67 -25.65 -9.21
N ALA A 62 -20.36 -24.55 -9.51
CA ALA A 62 -19.77 -23.46 -10.28
C ALA A 62 -18.51 -22.92 -9.57
N GLY A 63 -17.37 -22.93 -10.28
CA GLY A 63 -16.07 -22.51 -9.74
C GLY A 63 -15.33 -23.56 -8.90
N ALA A 64 -15.84 -24.80 -8.81
CA ALA A 64 -15.19 -25.91 -8.11
C ALA A 64 -14.43 -26.89 -9.04
N GLY A 65 -14.37 -26.61 -10.35
CA GLY A 65 -13.68 -27.42 -11.36
C GLY A 65 -12.30 -26.90 -11.76
N PRO A 66 -11.60 -27.63 -12.65
CA PRO A 66 -10.36 -27.16 -13.27
C PRO A 66 -10.55 -25.80 -13.94
N ALA A 67 -9.54 -24.94 -13.89
CA ALA A 67 -9.59 -23.57 -14.40
C ALA A 67 -8.38 -23.24 -15.30
N GLY A 68 -8.49 -22.16 -16.06
CA GLY A 68 -7.40 -21.65 -16.90
C GLY A 68 -6.81 -22.71 -17.85
N PHE A 69 -5.47 -22.76 -17.93
CA PHE A 69 -4.77 -23.67 -18.86
C PHE A 69 -5.01 -25.15 -18.59
N GLN A 70 -5.26 -25.54 -17.33
CA GLN A 70 -5.59 -26.91 -16.98
C GLN A 70 -6.92 -27.31 -17.63
N ALA A 71 -7.92 -26.44 -17.55
CA ALA A 71 -9.23 -26.65 -18.16
C ALA A 71 -9.12 -26.72 -19.69
N CYS A 72 -8.30 -25.88 -20.31
CA CYS A 72 -8.02 -25.95 -21.75
C CYS A 72 -7.49 -27.34 -22.16
N GLY A 73 -6.46 -27.83 -21.47
CA GLY A 73 -5.85 -29.12 -21.79
C GLY A 73 -6.81 -30.31 -21.67
N ILE A 74 -7.72 -30.28 -20.70
CA ILE A 74 -8.75 -31.33 -20.52
C ILE A 74 -9.72 -31.35 -21.70
N VAL A 75 -10.20 -30.18 -22.12
CA VAL A 75 -11.16 -30.05 -23.23
C VAL A 75 -10.51 -30.38 -24.57
N GLU A 76 -9.26 -29.97 -24.78
CA GLU A 76 -8.47 -30.29 -25.97
C GLU A 76 -8.17 -31.80 -26.07
N ALA A 77 -7.87 -32.46 -24.95
CA ALA A 77 -7.68 -33.90 -24.90
C ALA A 77 -8.94 -34.68 -25.29
N ALA A 78 -10.12 -34.09 -25.07
CA ALA A 78 -11.41 -34.60 -25.55
C ALA A 78 -11.71 -34.22 -27.02
N GLY A 79 -10.78 -33.56 -27.73
CA GLY A 79 -10.88 -33.28 -29.17
C GLY A 79 -11.65 -32.01 -29.53
N PHE A 80 -11.91 -31.10 -28.58
CA PHE A 80 -12.54 -29.81 -28.87
C PHE A 80 -11.50 -28.70 -29.07
N GLU A 81 -11.84 -27.73 -29.91
CA GLU A 81 -11.04 -26.53 -30.12
C GLU A 81 -11.30 -25.52 -29.00
N VAL A 82 -10.22 -24.97 -28.45
CA VAL A 82 -10.24 -23.96 -27.39
C VAL A 82 -9.48 -22.73 -27.86
N GLU A 83 -10.12 -21.56 -27.72
CA GLU A 83 -9.54 -20.26 -28.07
C GLU A 83 -9.70 -19.25 -26.93
N ALA A 84 -8.83 -18.25 -26.91
CA ALA A 84 -9.01 -17.10 -26.03
C ALA A 84 -10.11 -16.19 -26.57
N LEU A 85 -10.97 -15.73 -25.66
CA LEU A 85 -12.02 -14.76 -25.96
C LEU A 85 -11.53 -13.32 -25.81
N HIS A 86 -10.59 -13.09 -24.90
CA HIS A 86 -10.05 -11.77 -24.56
C HIS A 86 -8.53 -11.82 -24.38
N MET A 87 -7.89 -10.64 -24.46
CA MET A 87 -6.50 -10.50 -24.04
C MET A 87 -6.31 -10.91 -22.58
N PRO A 88 -5.26 -11.66 -22.23
CA PRO A 88 -4.97 -12.03 -20.85
C PRO A 88 -4.61 -10.79 -20.01
N ALA A 89 -4.84 -10.88 -18.71
CA ALA A 89 -4.41 -9.85 -17.76
C ALA A 89 -2.88 -9.74 -17.72
N ASN A 90 -2.37 -8.52 -17.53
CA ASN A 90 -0.95 -8.20 -17.49
C ASN A 90 -0.14 -9.12 -16.55
N GLY A 91 -0.62 -9.37 -15.33
CA GLY A 91 0.05 -10.26 -14.37
C GLY A 91 0.11 -11.73 -14.82
N LYS A 92 -0.89 -12.21 -15.59
CA LYS A 92 -0.83 -13.55 -16.20
C LYS A 92 0.24 -13.62 -17.28
N VAL A 93 0.39 -12.56 -18.08
CA VAL A 93 1.45 -12.49 -19.11
C VAL A 93 2.83 -12.47 -18.46
N ALA A 94 3.04 -11.66 -17.40
CA ALA A 94 4.31 -11.60 -16.69
C ALA A 94 4.68 -12.95 -16.04
N SER A 95 3.74 -13.60 -15.33
CA SER A 95 4.00 -14.93 -14.74
C SER A 95 4.30 -15.98 -15.80
N SER A 96 3.54 -16.03 -16.90
CA SER A 96 3.81 -16.95 -18.01
C SER A 96 5.09 -16.66 -18.76
N LEU A 97 5.54 -15.39 -18.82
CA LEU A 97 6.86 -15.04 -19.34
C LEU A 97 7.96 -15.57 -18.43
N HIS A 98 7.84 -15.43 -17.11
CA HIS A 98 8.81 -16.00 -16.16
C HIS A 98 8.85 -17.54 -16.27
N ASP A 99 7.70 -18.20 -16.40
CA ASP A 99 7.61 -19.64 -16.65
C ASP A 99 8.34 -20.05 -17.93
N LEU A 100 8.16 -19.31 -19.03
CA LEU A 100 8.88 -19.53 -20.28
C LEU A 100 10.39 -19.35 -20.12
N MET A 101 10.82 -18.34 -19.35
CA MET A 101 12.23 -18.11 -19.07
C MET A 101 12.85 -19.28 -18.27
N LEU A 102 12.11 -19.84 -17.31
CA LEU A 102 12.54 -21.02 -16.55
C LEU A 102 12.65 -22.28 -17.42
N GLU A 103 11.67 -22.51 -18.29
CA GLU A 103 11.67 -23.63 -19.26
C GLU A 103 12.88 -23.59 -20.21
N ARG A 104 13.38 -22.39 -20.52
CA ARG A 104 14.53 -22.19 -21.42
C ARG A 104 15.86 -22.08 -20.68
N SER A 105 15.85 -21.89 -19.36
CA SER A 105 17.07 -21.76 -18.56
C SER A 105 18.00 -22.96 -18.75
N PRO A 106 19.32 -22.76 -18.96
CA PRO A 106 20.07 -21.50 -18.86
C PRO A 106 20.16 -20.70 -20.17
N ALA A 107 19.47 -21.11 -21.24
CA ALA A 107 19.50 -20.40 -22.51
C ALA A 107 18.75 -19.06 -22.44
N SER A 108 19.19 -18.09 -23.25
CA SER A 108 18.48 -16.83 -23.41
C SER A 108 17.30 -16.98 -24.36
N VAL A 109 16.27 -16.16 -24.15
CA VAL A 109 15.05 -16.14 -24.98
C VAL A 109 15.06 -14.91 -25.86
N VAL A 110 14.82 -15.10 -27.16
CA VAL A 110 14.71 -13.97 -28.11
C VAL A 110 13.34 -13.31 -27.96
N PRO A 111 13.22 -11.97 -27.89
CA PRO A 111 11.93 -11.28 -27.68
C PRO A 111 10.82 -11.72 -28.62
N ARG A 112 11.10 -11.84 -29.93
CA ARG A 112 10.12 -12.29 -30.93
C ARG A 112 9.66 -13.73 -30.69
N GLU A 113 10.56 -14.60 -30.25
CA GLU A 113 10.23 -15.98 -29.92
C GLU A 113 9.30 -16.01 -28.70
N ALA A 114 9.60 -15.22 -27.66
CA ALA A 114 8.76 -15.11 -26.47
C ALA A 114 7.35 -14.61 -26.81
N VAL A 115 7.23 -13.55 -27.61
CA VAL A 115 5.94 -13.01 -28.07
C VAL A 115 5.11 -14.09 -28.78
N SER A 116 5.73 -14.82 -29.71
CA SER A 116 5.03 -15.88 -30.46
C SER A 116 4.65 -17.09 -29.59
N THR A 117 5.54 -17.51 -28.70
CA THR A 117 5.35 -18.67 -27.82
C THR A 117 4.24 -18.39 -26.81
N LEU A 118 4.25 -17.19 -26.21
CA LEU A 118 3.22 -16.78 -25.27
C LEU A 118 1.86 -16.63 -25.96
N ALA A 119 1.79 -16.13 -27.20
CA ALA A 119 0.53 -16.05 -27.94
C ALA A 119 -0.11 -17.43 -28.13
N GLN A 120 0.70 -18.43 -28.50
CA GLN A 120 0.26 -19.82 -28.61
C GLN A 120 -0.16 -20.39 -27.26
N ARG A 121 0.62 -20.14 -26.21
CA ARG A 121 0.28 -20.57 -24.84
C ARG A 121 -1.08 -20.01 -24.41
N PHE A 122 -1.35 -18.75 -24.68
CA PHE A 122 -2.63 -18.08 -24.40
C PHE A 122 -3.74 -18.37 -25.41
N ARG A 123 -3.54 -19.19 -26.45
CA ARG A 123 -4.55 -19.50 -27.48
C ARG A 123 -5.14 -18.24 -28.15
N LEU A 124 -4.30 -17.23 -28.40
CA LEU A 124 -4.75 -15.99 -29.03
C LEU A 124 -5.08 -16.20 -30.50
N THR A 125 -6.25 -15.72 -30.92
CA THR A 125 -6.68 -15.73 -32.32
C THR A 125 -5.96 -14.65 -33.14
N ASP A 126 -5.97 -14.78 -34.47
CA ASP A 126 -5.42 -13.75 -35.36
C ASP A 126 -6.07 -12.38 -35.15
N ASP A 127 -7.39 -12.35 -34.90
CA ASP A 127 -8.12 -11.13 -34.61
C ASP A 127 -7.59 -10.45 -33.35
N LEU A 128 -7.33 -11.20 -32.27
CA LEU A 128 -6.73 -10.67 -31.04
C LEU A 128 -5.31 -10.18 -31.32
N LEU A 129 -4.49 -10.95 -32.03
CA LEU A 129 -3.10 -10.57 -32.34
C LEU A 129 -3.01 -9.31 -33.21
N GLN A 130 -3.99 -9.07 -34.08
CA GLN A 130 -4.04 -7.88 -34.94
C GLN A 130 -4.61 -6.65 -34.22
N GLN A 131 -5.14 -6.78 -33.00
CA GLN A 131 -5.61 -5.62 -32.23
C GLN A 131 -4.47 -4.62 -32.02
N THR A 132 -4.72 -3.39 -32.44
CA THR A 132 -3.80 -2.27 -32.25
C THR A 132 -4.28 -1.39 -31.11
N GLY A 133 -3.32 -0.83 -30.36
CA GLY A 133 -3.58 0.12 -29.29
C GLY A 133 -3.90 1.51 -29.85
N ARG A 134 -3.47 2.58 -29.16
CA ARG A 134 -3.60 3.93 -29.72
C ARG A 134 -2.78 4.04 -31.01
N PRO A 135 -3.12 4.94 -31.95
CA PRO A 135 -2.35 5.15 -33.16
C PRO A 135 -0.87 5.42 -32.83
N GLY A 136 0.02 4.51 -33.28
CA GLY A 136 1.47 4.58 -33.04
C GLY A 136 2.02 3.63 -31.96
N GLU A 137 1.18 2.98 -31.15
CA GLU A 137 1.62 2.09 -30.05
C GLU A 137 1.85 0.62 -30.49
N GLY A 138 1.69 0.30 -31.78
CA GLY A 138 1.85 -1.07 -32.28
C GLY A 138 0.71 -2.00 -31.87
N ARG A 139 1.00 -3.32 -31.85
CA ARG A 139 0.02 -4.35 -31.47
C ARG A 139 -0.11 -4.43 -29.95
N VAL A 140 -1.35 -4.58 -29.46
CA VAL A 140 -1.67 -4.70 -28.03
C VAL A 140 -0.91 -5.86 -27.39
N TRP A 141 -0.85 -7.00 -28.09
CA TRP A 141 -0.16 -8.19 -27.59
C TRP A 141 1.35 -7.96 -27.36
N ASP A 142 2.03 -7.33 -28.32
CA ASP A 142 3.45 -7.00 -28.21
C ASP A 142 3.69 -6.10 -26.98
N GLY A 143 2.83 -5.10 -26.78
CA GLY A 143 2.87 -4.21 -25.62
C GLY A 143 2.61 -4.91 -24.28
N LEU A 144 1.74 -5.93 -24.23
CA LEU A 144 1.51 -6.73 -23.03
C LEU A 144 2.73 -7.58 -22.64
N VAL A 145 3.40 -8.17 -23.64
CA VAL A 145 4.64 -8.93 -23.40
C VAL A 145 5.76 -8.00 -22.96
N ASP A 146 5.89 -6.82 -23.58
CA ASP A 146 6.87 -5.80 -23.17
C ASP A 146 6.61 -5.26 -21.76
N TRP A 147 5.35 -5.12 -21.36
CA TRP A 147 4.97 -4.79 -19.99
C TRP A 147 5.40 -5.89 -19.03
N GLY A 148 5.12 -7.16 -19.36
CA GLY A 148 5.52 -8.31 -18.55
C GLY A 148 7.03 -8.39 -18.38
N ARG A 149 7.79 -8.15 -19.45
CA ARG A 149 9.25 -8.02 -19.42
C ARG A 149 9.69 -6.90 -18.49
N ALA A 150 9.13 -5.69 -18.65
CA ALA A 150 9.52 -4.54 -17.84
C ALA A 150 9.22 -4.75 -16.35
N LEU A 151 8.13 -5.44 -16.01
CA LEU A 151 7.83 -5.82 -14.62
C LEU A 151 8.91 -6.75 -14.06
N LEU A 152 9.27 -7.81 -14.80
CA LEU A 152 10.30 -8.75 -14.38
C LEU A 152 11.71 -8.13 -14.32
N GLU A 153 12.00 -7.14 -15.16
CA GLU A 153 13.26 -6.37 -15.09
C GLU A 153 13.32 -5.49 -13.83
N ARG A 154 12.22 -4.82 -13.48
CA ARG A 154 12.15 -3.99 -12.28
C ARG A 154 12.32 -4.79 -10.99
N SER A 155 11.88 -6.04 -10.97
CA SER A 155 12.01 -6.94 -9.82
C SER A 155 13.27 -7.83 -9.87
N ASP A 156 14.25 -7.49 -10.72
CA ASP A 156 15.49 -8.27 -10.97
C ASP A 156 15.24 -9.79 -11.20
N ARG A 157 14.15 -10.14 -11.88
CA ARG A 157 13.79 -11.52 -12.29
C ARG A 157 14.11 -11.80 -13.75
N LEU A 158 14.36 -10.76 -14.53
CA LEU A 158 14.76 -10.83 -15.94
C LEU A 158 15.80 -9.74 -16.20
N ARG A 159 16.78 -10.03 -17.05
CA ARG A 159 17.66 -9.00 -17.63
C ARG A 159 17.72 -9.14 -19.13
N THR A 160 17.96 -8.03 -19.81
CA THR A 160 18.26 -8.03 -21.25
C THR A 160 19.78 -8.02 -21.43
N ASP A 161 20.31 -9.04 -22.12
CA ASP A 161 21.73 -9.15 -22.45
C ASP A 161 22.14 -8.11 -23.53
N PRO A 162 23.45 -7.91 -23.78
CA PRO A 162 23.92 -6.95 -24.79
C PRO A 162 23.45 -7.24 -26.23
N HIS A 163 22.93 -8.44 -26.49
CA HIS A 163 22.37 -8.85 -27.78
C HIS A 163 20.84 -8.69 -27.84
N GLY A 164 20.24 -8.08 -26.82
CA GLY A 164 18.80 -7.86 -26.74
C GLY A 164 17.99 -9.12 -26.40
N ARG A 165 18.65 -10.18 -25.89
CA ARG A 165 17.97 -11.42 -25.48
C ARG A 165 17.67 -11.37 -24.00
N TRP A 166 16.58 -12.01 -23.60
CA TRP A 166 16.18 -12.06 -22.20
C TRP A 166 16.85 -13.23 -21.52
N VAL A 167 17.35 -13.01 -20.30
CA VAL A 167 18.02 -14.01 -19.46
C VAL A 167 17.50 -13.93 -18.02
N LEU A 168 17.54 -15.06 -17.31
CA LEU A 168 17.32 -15.07 -15.87
C LEU A 168 18.62 -14.62 -15.16
N PRO A 169 18.56 -13.58 -14.30
CA PRO A 169 19.72 -13.11 -13.57
C PRO A 169 20.17 -14.13 -12.52
N VAL A 170 21.48 -14.27 -12.37
CA VAL A 170 22.11 -15.13 -11.35
C VAL A 170 22.52 -14.25 -10.17
N ARG A 171 22.03 -14.57 -8.98
CA ARG A 171 22.42 -13.86 -7.75
C ARG A 171 23.87 -14.18 -7.41
N GLY A 172 24.63 -13.15 -7.02
CA GLY A 172 26.01 -13.32 -6.57
C GLY A 172 26.14 -14.01 -5.20
N ARG A 173 25.05 -14.09 -4.43
CA ARG A 173 25.00 -14.67 -3.09
C ARG A 173 23.72 -15.49 -2.88
N PRO A 174 23.78 -16.62 -2.15
CA PRO A 174 22.63 -17.47 -1.89
C PRO A 174 21.65 -16.83 -0.89
N VAL A 175 20.38 -17.17 -1.00
CA VAL A 175 19.30 -16.76 -0.08
C VAL A 175 18.86 -17.94 0.78
N VAL A 176 18.34 -17.67 1.98
CA VAL A 176 17.74 -18.68 2.85
C VAL A 176 16.22 -18.66 2.71
N TRP A 177 15.62 -19.83 2.51
CA TRP A 177 14.19 -20.05 2.42
C TRP A 177 13.70 -20.91 3.57
N LEU A 178 12.45 -20.72 4.00
CA LEU A 178 11.76 -21.60 4.92
C LEU A 178 10.64 -22.32 4.19
N GLU A 179 10.74 -23.64 4.09
CA GLU A 179 9.68 -24.52 3.60
C GLU A 179 8.75 -24.90 4.75
N LYS A 180 7.45 -24.64 4.60
CA LYS A 180 6.38 -25.20 5.44
C LYS A 180 5.79 -26.41 4.74
N THR A 181 6.00 -27.60 5.31
CA THR A 181 5.52 -28.84 4.69
C THR A 181 4.84 -29.75 5.71
N GLN A 182 3.68 -30.29 5.34
CA GLN A 182 3.07 -31.38 6.07
C GLN A 182 3.82 -32.67 5.71
N VAL A 183 4.24 -33.43 6.72
CA VAL A 183 4.96 -34.70 6.56
C VAL A 183 4.15 -35.83 7.19
N THR A 184 3.47 -35.55 8.31
CA THR A 184 2.59 -36.51 8.96
C THR A 184 1.46 -36.91 8.00
N GLY A 185 1.34 -38.22 7.73
CA GLY A 185 0.34 -38.77 6.80
C GLY A 185 0.69 -38.63 5.31
N ARG A 186 1.92 -38.24 4.96
CA ARG A 186 2.38 -38.06 3.58
C ARG A 186 3.55 -38.99 3.23
N PRO A 187 3.29 -40.22 2.74
CA PRO A 187 4.34 -41.19 2.39
C PRO A 187 5.36 -40.66 1.37
N ASP A 188 4.88 -39.84 0.44
CA ASP A 188 5.66 -39.11 -0.56
C ASP A 188 6.70 -38.15 0.04
N ARG A 189 6.47 -37.67 1.28
CA ARG A 189 7.39 -36.81 2.02
C ARG A 189 8.33 -37.59 2.95
N LEU A 190 8.13 -38.89 3.13
CA LEU A 190 8.95 -39.74 4.00
C LEU A 190 10.09 -40.44 3.24
N ALA A 191 9.87 -40.86 2.00
CA ALA A 191 10.87 -41.60 1.21
C ALA A 191 10.71 -41.35 -0.30
N GLY A 192 11.77 -41.60 -1.06
CA GLY A 192 11.81 -41.41 -2.51
C GLY A 192 12.33 -40.03 -2.93
N THR A 193 12.22 -39.74 -4.23
CA THR A 193 12.78 -38.54 -4.88
C THR A 193 12.09 -37.23 -4.50
N HIS A 194 10.94 -37.31 -3.83
CA HIS A 194 10.13 -36.16 -3.41
C HIS A 194 10.03 -36.01 -1.89
N ALA A 195 10.80 -36.82 -1.16
CA ALA A 195 10.87 -36.79 0.28
C ALA A 195 11.36 -35.43 0.80
N LEU A 196 11.11 -35.18 2.09
CA LEU A 196 11.66 -34.01 2.77
C LEU A 196 13.17 -33.91 2.54
N GLY A 197 13.63 -32.74 2.10
CA GLY A 197 15.03 -32.48 1.81
C GLY A 197 15.56 -33.03 0.48
N GLN A 198 14.73 -33.74 -0.31
CA GLN A 198 15.08 -34.22 -1.66
C GLN A 198 14.50 -33.34 -2.77
N ALA A 199 13.30 -32.78 -2.58
CA ALA A 199 12.73 -31.81 -3.51
C ALA A 199 11.73 -30.87 -2.82
N LEU A 200 11.70 -29.61 -3.28
CA LEU A 200 10.54 -28.74 -3.14
C LEU A 200 9.60 -29.00 -4.30
N TRP A 201 8.30 -29.07 -4.05
CA TRP A 201 7.34 -29.16 -5.14
C TRP A 201 5.96 -28.65 -4.72
N SER A 202 5.30 -27.95 -5.65
CA SER A 202 3.97 -27.37 -5.46
C SER A 202 3.30 -27.11 -6.80
N PRO A 203 1.96 -27.05 -6.88
CA PRO A 203 1.27 -26.71 -8.12
C PRO A 203 1.74 -25.38 -8.71
N ILE A 204 1.79 -25.28 -10.04
CA ILE A 204 2.11 -24.00 -10.71
C ILE A 204 1.05 -22.94 -10.38
N ARG A 205 -0.21 -23.37 -10.26
CA ARG A 205 -1.36 -22.52 -9.92
C ARG A 205 -2.13 -23.13 -8.73
N GLY A 206 -2.56 -22.26 -7.81
CA GLY A 206 -3.39 -22.62 -6.67
C GLY A 206 -4.88 -22.65 -7.01
N LYS A 207 -5.73 -22.66 -5.98
CA LYS A 207 -7.19 -22.64 -6.14
C LYS A 207 -7.64 -21.41 -6.93
N ARG A 208 -8.55 -21.61 -7.90
CA ARG A 208 -9.07 -20.57 -8.82
C ARG A 208 -7.98 -19.90 -9.68
N ASP A 209 -6.97 -20.66 -10.10
CA ASP A 209 -5.89 -20.18 -10.98
C ASP A 209 -5.02 -19.04 -10.37
N ARG A 210 -4.97 -18.95 -9.04
CA ARG A 210 -4.14 -17.96 -8.33
C ARG A 210 -2.66 -18.35 -8.35
N ASP A 211 -1.77 -17.37 -8.42
CA ASP A 211 -0.32 -17.56 -8.45
C ASP A 211 0.31 -17.73 -7.05
N THR A 212 -0.30 -18.57 -6.20
CA THR A 212 0.03 -18.69 -4.77
C THR A 212 1.46 -19.19 -4.49
N TYR A 213 2.04 -19.93 -5.44
CA TYR A 213 3.37 -20.55 -5.29
C TYR A 213 4.46 -19.81 -6.09
N SER A 214 4.21 -18.54 -6.45
CA SER A 214 5.06 -17.74 -7.33
C SER A 214 6.52 -17.67 -6.90
N VAL A 215 6.78 -17.65 -5.59
CA VAL A 215 8.12 -17.61 -4.97
C VAL A 215 9.01 -18.80 -5.33
N MET A 216 8.44 -19.93 -5.77
CA MET A 216 9.22 -21.08 -6.28
C MET A 216 10.09 -20.68 -7.48
N ARG A 217 9.65 -19.71 -8.28
CA ARG A 217 10.40 -19.22 -9.46
C ARG A 217 11.70 -18.50 -9.08
N ASP A 218 11.77 -17.98 -7.86
CA ASP A 218 12.87 -17.15 -7.38
C ASP A 218 14.00 -17.95 -6.74
N VAL A 219 13.79 -19.24 -6.47
CA VAL A 219 14.81 -20.12 -5.90
C VAL A 219 15.90 -20.37 -6.94
N GLN A 220 17.15 -20.20 -6.52
CA GLN A 220 18.33 -20.38 -7.37
C GLN A 220 19.22 -21.52 -6.86
N PRO A 221 20.01 -22.15 -7.75
CA PRO A 221 21.03 -23.10 -7.34
C PRO A 221 21.95 -22.47 -6.27
N GLY A 222 22.19 -23.19 -5.18
CA GLY A 222 23.01 -22.74 -4.06
C GLY A 222 22.24 -22.12 -2.90
N ASP A 223 20.96 -21.75 -3.09
CA ASP A 223 20.11 -21.27 -2.00
C ASP A 223 19.92 -22.34 -0.91
N TYR A 224 19.71 -21.89 0.32
CA TYR A 224 19.46 -22.75 1.48
C TYR A 224 17.96 -22.87 1.75
N VAL A 225 17.52 -24.05 2.18
CA VAL A 225 16.11 -24.32 2.51
C VAL A 225 16.03 -24.93 3.89
N LEU A 226 15.43 -24.21 4.84
CA LEU A 226 15.09 -24.68 6.18
C LEU A 226 13.73 -25.37 6.15
N HIS A 227 13.61 -26.53 6.80
CA HIS A 227 12.39 -27.35 6.74
C HIS A 227 11.58 -27.27 8.03
N LEU A 228 10.48 -26.51 8.02
CA LEU A 228 9.46 -26.47 9.09
C LEU A 228 8.38 -27.50 8.79
N ILE A 229 8.35 -28.59 9.57
CA ILE A 229 7.40 -29.69 9.33
C ILE A 229 6.18 -29.61 10.25
N ASP A 230 5.02 -29.98 9.71
CA ASP A 230 3.73 -30.09 10.43
C ASP A 230 3.34 -28.82 11.20
N GLY A 231 3.97 -27.69 10.86
CA GLY A 231 3.84 -26.42 11.59
C GLY A 231 4.55 -26.38 12.95
N GLU A 232 5.25 -27.44 13.37
CA GLU A 232 5.70 -27.62 14.75
C GLU A 232 7.18 -27.30 14.97
N ALA A 233 8.08 -27.78 14.10
CA ALA A 233 9.51 -27.66 14.33
C ALA A 233 10.32 -27.55 13.03
N ILE A 234 11.40 -26.78 13.09
CA ILE A 234 12.45 -26.81 12.07
C ILE A 234 13.32 -28.04 12.34
N VAL A 235 13.44 -28.93 11.36
CA VAL A 235 14.08 -30.24 11.55
C VAL A 235 15.39 -30.42 10.79
N GLY A 236 15.74 -29.49 9.92
CA GLY A 236 16.95 -29.56 9.12
C GLY A 236 17.00 -28.53 8.01
N ALA A 237 18.07 -28.59 7.22
CA ALA A 237 18.28 -27.75 6.07
C ALA A 237 18.75 -28.56 4.86
N SER A 238 18.50 -28.06 3.66
CA SER A 238 19.01 -28.55 2.38
C SER A 238 19.52 -27.40 1.52
N ARG A 239 20.16 -27.72 0.40
CA ARG A 239 20.58 -26.76 -0.63
C ARG A 239 19.84 -27.00 -1.95
N ALA A 240 19.35 -25.95 -2.58
CA ALA A 240 18.73 -26.02 -3.89
C ALA A 240 19.78 -26.34 -4.97
N GLN A 241 19.53 -27.35 -5.80
CA GLN A 241 20.46 -27.76 -6.87
C GLN A 241 20.18 -27.07 -8.21
N ALA A 242 18.94 -26.67 -8.44
CA ALA A 242 18.48 -26.10 -9.70
C ALA A 242 17.45 -25.00 -9.46
N ARG A 243 17.08 -24.28 -10.53
CA ARG A 243 15.84 -23.48 -10.55
C ARG A 243 14.62 -24.40 -10.64
N ALA A 244 13.43 -23.84 -10.45
CA ALA A 244 12.19 -24.58 -10.62
C ALA A 244 12.04 -25.14 -12.06
N SER A 245 11.78 -26.44 -12.15
CA SER A 245 11.34 -27.12 -13.37
C SER A 245 9.82 -27.16 -13.44
N LEU A 246 9.26 -27.00 -14.65
CA LEU A 246 7.83 -27.05 -14.95
C LEU A 246 7.40 -28.37 -15.62
N ASP A 247 8.33 -29.31 -15.81
CA ASP A 247 8.09 -30.62 -16.44
C ASP A 247 7.62 -31.68 -15.43
N PHE A 248 7.17 -31.24 -14.25
CA PHE A 248 6.72 -32.10 -13.17
C PHE A 248 5.21 -32.07 -13.05
N GLU A 249 4.63 -33.25 -12.84
CA GLU A 249 3.21 -33.42 -12.51
C GLU A 249 3.08 -33.85 -11.05
N GLY A 250 2.06 -33.35 -10.37
CA GLY A 250 1.82 -33.69 -8.98
C GLY A 250 1.61 -35.19 -8.77
N ILE A 251 2.07 -35.65 -7.62
CA ILE A 251 2.17 -37.08 -7.29
C ILE A 251 0.78 -37.68 -7.09
N ALA A 252 0.60 -38.93 -7.54
CA ALA A 252 -0.59 -39.73 -7.27
C ALA A 252 -0.95 -39.76 -5.77
N ASP A 253 -2.24 -39.89 -5.46
CA ASP A 253 -2.78 -39.91 -4.09
C ASP A 253 -2.56 -38.63 -3.26
N THR A 254 -2.12 -37.54 -3.91
CA THR A 254 -2.08 -36.20 -3.31
C THR A 254 -3.20 -35.33 -3.87
N ALA A 255 -3.48 -34.20 -3.21
CA ALA A 255 -4.47 -33.24 -3.67
C ALA A 255 -4.15 -32.61 -5.04
N TRP A 256 -2.96 -32.87 -5.58
CA TRP A 256 -2.43 -32.25 -6.80
C TRP A 256 -2.06 -33.28 -7.87
N ALA A 257 -2.48 -34.54 -7.71
CA ALA A 257 -2.19 -35.62 -8.66
C ALA A 257 -2.49 -35.20 -10.12
N GLY A 258 -1.52 -35.38 -11.01
CA GLY A 258 -1.65 -35.08 -12.44
C GLY A 258 -1.74 -33.59 -12.80
N SER A 259 -1.60 -32.68 -11.84
CA SER A 259 -1.58 -31.23 -12.11
C SER A 259 -0.15 -30.77 -12.38
N LYS A 260 0.06 -29.84 -13.32
CA LYS A 260 1.39 -29.24 -13.52
C LYS A 260 1.89 -28.57 -12.24
N ALA A 261 3.12 -28.86 -11.88
CA ALA A 261 3.74 -28.43 -10.64
C ALA A 261 5.19 -27.96 -10.88
N TYR A 262 5.63 -27.03 -10.03
CA TYR A 262 7.04 -26.75 -9.89
C TYR A 262 7.73 -27.90 -9.15
N SER A 263 8.95 -28.21 -9.55
CA SER A 263 9.86 -29.07 -8.81
C SER A 263 11.24 -28.44 -8.75
N ILE A 264 11.84 -28.41 -7.56
CA ILE A 264 13.22 -27.99 -7.34
C ILE A 264 13.95 -29.13 -6.63
N PRO A 265 14.94 -29.78 -7.28
CA PRO A 265 15.76 -30.78 -6.60
C PRO A 265 16.59 -30.13 -5.50
N LEU A 266 16.65 -30.81 -4.36
CA LEU A 266 17.42 -30.42 -3.18
C LEU A 266 18.52 -31.44 -2.93
N ALA A 267 19.63 -30.99 -2.33
CA ALA A 267 20.73 -31.83 -1.91
C ALA A 267 21.27 -31.43 -0.54
N ASP A 268 22.25 -32.20 -0.09
CA ASP A 268 22.96 -31.99 1.18
C ASP A 268 22.02 -31.92 2.39
N HIS A 269 20.89 -32.64 2.36
CA HIS A 269 19.94 -32.59 3.45
C HIS A 269 20.58 -33.01 4.78
N ARG A 270 20.66 -32.06 5.71
CA ARG A 270 21.21 -32.26 7.05
C ARG A 270 20.12 -32.01 8.09
N LYS A 271 19.85 -33.03 8.89
CA LYS A 271 18.92 -32.92 10.02
C LYS A 271 19.59 -32.19 11.19
N LEU A 272 18.80 -31.42 11.90
CA LEU A 272 19.18 -30.91 13.21
C LEU A 272 19.22 -32.07 14.21
N ALA A 273 20.25 -32.12 15.04
CA ALA A 273 20.35 -33.11 16.11
C ALA A 273 19.17 -33.01 17.09
N VAL A 274 18.75 -31.78 17.39
CA VAL A 274 17.53 -31.46 18.15
C VAL A 274 16.65 -30.54 17.28
N PRO A 275 15.42 -30.95 16.92
CA PRO A 275 14.49 -30.09 16.22
C PRO A 275 14.26 -28.77 16.97
N LEU A 276 14.37 -27.65 16.25
CA LEU A 276 14.03 -26.35 16.81
C LEU A 276 12.50 -26.20 16.81
N HIS A 277 11.88 -26.52 17.94
CA HIS A 277 10.44 -26.35 18.10
C HIS A 277 10.05 -24.88 17.98
N ARG A 278 9.08 -24.62 17.09
CA ARG A 278 8.56 -23.28 16.80
C ARG A 278 8.12 -22.56 18.06
N ASP A 279 7.32 -23.22 18.91
CA ASP A 279 6.79 -22.58 20.11
C ASP A 279 7.89 -22.31 21.15
N ALA A 280 8.91 -23.16 21.24
CA ALA A 280 10.07 -22.91 22.08
C ALA A 280 10.84 -21.69 21.59
N PHE A 281 11.08 -21.60 20.27
CA PHE A 281 11.73 -20.43 19.67
C PHE A 281 10.92 -19.14 19.85
N LEU A 282 9.64 -19.15 19.48
CA LEU A 282 8.79 -17.96 19.45
C LEU A 282 8.36 -17.46 20.84
N ARG A 283 8.39 -18.29 21.88
CA ARG A 283 7.96 -17.93 23.25
C ARG A 283 9.10 -17.77 24.24
N THR A 284 10.34 -18.03 23.83
CA THR A 284 11.50 -17.79 24.71
C THR A 284 11.77 -16.30 24.80
N ALA A 285 11.70 -15.75 26.02
CA ALA A 285 11.86 -14.32 26.29
C ALA A 285 13.18 -13.73 25.74
N GLU A 286 14.25 -14.54 25.64
CA GLU A 286 15.54 -14.14 25.06
C GLU A 286 15.43 -13.65 23.60
N PHE A 287 14.48 -14.18 22.83
CA PHE A 287 14.35 -13.89 21.39
C PHE A 287 13.18 -12.95 21.08
N GLU A 288 12.31 -12.65 22.05
CA GLU A 288 11.04 -11.96 21.82
C GLU A 288 11.23 -10.54 21.24
N ALA A 289 12.16 -9.75 21.79
CA ALA A 289 12.41 -8.39 21.33
C ALA A 289 12.91 -8.36 19.87
N ASP A 290 13.88 -9.22 19.54
CA ASP A 290 14.44 -9.35 18.19
C ASP A 290 13.35 -9.84 17.20
N LEU A 291 12.56 -10.84 17.58
CA LEU A 291 11.45 -11.36 16.76
C LEU A 291 10.41 -10.27 16.45
N ARG A 292 10.07 -9.43 17.43
CA ARG A 292 9.13 -8.32 17.23
C ARG A 292 9.71 -7.26 16.30
N SER A 293 10.96 -6.85 16.52
CA SER A 293 11.65 -5.88 15.64
C SER A 293 11.76 -6.38 14.19
N ILE A 294 12.11 -7.66 13.99
CA ILE A 294 12.16 -8.28 12.67
C ILE A 294 10.76 -8.28 12.03
N ARG A 295 9.70 -8.58 12.79
CA ARG A 295 8.33 -8.57 12.27
C ARG A 295 7.82 -7.18 11.90
N GLU A 296 8.32 -6.13 12.52
CA GLU A 296 7.96 -4.75 12.17
C GLU A 296 8.57 -4.31 10.84
N ARG A 297 9.79 -4.78 10.55
CA ARG A 297 10.55 -4.45 9.33
C ARG A 297 10.24 -5.36 8.14
N HIS A 298 9.78 -6.59 8.38
CA HIS A 298 9.48 -7.57 7.34
C HIS A 298 8.03 -8.04 7.41
N SER A 299 7.32 -7.94 6.28
CA SER A 299 6.06 -8.65 6.03
C SER A 299 6.37 -10.09 5.57
N ASN A 300 5.35 -10.96 5.51
CA ASN A 300 5.52 -12.36 5.05
C ASN A 300 6.57 -13.19 5.81
N LEU A 301 6.56 -13.15 7.14
CA LEU A 301 7.30 -14.12 7.96
C LEU A 301 6.45 -15.37 8.23
N PHE A 302 7.06 -16.42 8.75
CA PHE A 302 6.31 -17.62 9.14
C PHE A 302 5.45 -17.42 10.40
N PHE A 303 5.61 -16.29 11.10
CA PHE A 303 4.92 -15.95 12.34
C PHE A 303 4.28 -14.54 12.32
N SER A 304 3.26 -14.34 13.15
CA SER A 304 2.44 -13.13 13.25
C SER A 304 3.03 -12.11 14.24
N LYS A 305 2.42 -10.90 14.34
CA LYS A 305 2.74 -9.90 15.37
C LYS A 305 2.58 -10.43 16.81
N ASN A 306 1.77 -11.48 16.99
CA ASN A 306 1.56 -12.16 18.26
C ASN A 306 2.47 -13.39 18.44
N LEU A 307 3.49 -13.55 17.60
CA LEU A 307 4.42 -14.68 17.61
C LEU A 307 3.70 -16.05 17.49
N THR A 308 2.62 -16.08 16.71
CA THR A 308 1.88 -17.30 16.35
C THR A 308 2.18 -17.68 14.90
N LEU A 309 2.12 -18.96 14.54
CA LEU A 309 2.28 -19.40 13.15
C LEU A 309 1.26 -18.70 12.24
N LEU A 310 1.72 -18.19 11.08
CA LEU A 310 0.84 -17.74 10.01
C LEU A 310 0.53 -18.89 9.05
N GLU A 311 -0.76 -19.11 8.80
CA GLU A 311 -1.24 -20.03 7.77
C GLU A 311 -1.21 -19.34 6.40
N GLY A 312 -0.70 -20.01 5.35
CA GLY A 312 -0.89 -19.52 3.97
C GLY A 312 0.33 -19.58 3.03
N PHE A 313 1.56 -19.59 3.53
CA PHE A 313 2.77 -19.61 2.67
C PHE A 313 3.50 -20.95 2.71
N TYR A 314 3.65 -21.60 1.56
CA TYR A 314 4.41 -22.86 1.42
C TYR A 314 5.93 -22.64 1.54
N LEU A 315 6.45 -21.60 0.89
CA LEU A 315 7.85 -21.24 0.90
C LEU A 315 7.97 -19.74 1.18
N THR A 316 8.97 -19.32 1.92
CA THR A 316 9.12 -17.92 2.34
C THR A 316 10.59 -17.55 2.46
N PRO A 317 11.06 -16.41 1.94
CA PRO A 317 12.42 -15.95 2.16
C PRO A 317 12.61 -15.61 3.65
N VAL A 318 13.76 -15.98 4.20
CA VAL A 318 14.12 -15.71 5.59
C VAL A 318 15.06 -14.50 5.60
N PRO A 319 14.67 -13.36 6.18
CA PRO A 319 15.54 -12.19 6.28
C PRO A 319 16.81 -12.53 7.04
N PHE A 320 17.90 -11.83 6.71
CA PHE A 320 19.22 -12.07 7.28
C PHE A 320 19.20 -12.11 8.81
N GLU A 321 18.56 -11.13 9.44
CA GLU A 321 18.45 -11.01 10.90
C GLU A 321 17.71 -12.20 11.52
N LEU A 322 16.73 -12.74 10.79
CA LEU A 322 16.02 -13.93 11.23
C LEU A 322 16.87 -15.20 11.08
N VAL A 323 17.73 -15.28 10.06
CA VAL A 323 18.72 -16.36 9.94
C VAL A 323 19.69 -16.35 11.13
N VAL A 324 20.21 -15.17 11.49
CA VAL A 324 21.09 -14.98 12.66
C VAL A 324 20.38 -15.43 13.94
N LEU A 325 19.12 -15.03 14.11
CA LEU A 325 18.36 -15.36 15.31
C LEU A 325 18.00 -16.85 15.38
N LEU A 326 17.70 -17.49 14.24
CA LEU A 326 17.48 -18.93 14.16
C LEU A 326 18.76 -19.72 14.45
N ASP A 327 19.93 -19.27 14.00
CA ASP A 327 21.23 -19.87 14.36
C ASP A 327 21.49 -19.76 15.86
N LYS A 328 21.30 -18.56 16.44
CA LYS A 328 21.42 -18.33 17.89
C LYS A 328 20.49 -19.25 18.68
N ALA A 329 19.22 -19.36 18.28
CA ALA A 329 18.26 -20.22 18.93
C ALA A 329 18.63 -21.70 18.81
N THR A 330 19.08 -22.13 17.63
CA THR A 330 19.52 -23.51 17.41
C THR A 330 20.69 -23.84 18.36
N ARG A 331 21.74 -23.00 18.41
CA ARG A 331 22.87 -23.17 19.33
C ARG A 331 22.42 -23.21 20.78
N ARG A 332 21.45 -22.37 21.14
CA ARG A 332 20.90 -22.30 22.49
C ARG A 332 20.19 -23.60 22.92
N PHE A 333 19.52 -24.29 22.01
CA PHE A 333 18.75 -25.50 22.34
C PHE A 333 19.49 -26.81 22.06
N SER A 334 20.45 -26.83 21.13
CA SER A 334 21.15 -28.04 20.69
C SER A 334 22.67 -28.01 20.88
N ASN A 335 23.27 -26.88 21.26
CA ASN A 335 24.71 -26.61 21.23
C ASN A 335 25.35 -26.68 19.82
N GLU A 336 24.54 -26.74 18.76
CA GLU A 336 24.99 -26.75 17.36
C GLU A 336 24.34 -25.60 16.59
N GLY A 337 25.01 -25.08 15.55
CA GLY A 337 24.45 -24.05 14.68
C GLY A 337 23.43 -24.59 13.68
N LEU A 338 22.84 -23.69 12.89
CA LEU A 338 22.06 -24.09 11.72
C LEU A 338 22.93 -24.92 10.76
N PRO A 339 22.44 -26.08 10.28
CA PRO A 339 23.21 -26.92 9.39
C PRO A 339 23.39 -26.25 8.03
N LEU A 340 24.55 -26.48 7.39
CA LEU A 340 24.96 -25.95 6.07
C LEU A 340 25.24 -24.45 5.99
N ILE A 341 24.90 -23.67 7.02
CA ILE A 341 25.07 -22.22 7.05
C ILE A 341 26.16 -21.89 8.08
N GLU A 342 27.39 -21.68 7.62
CA GLU A 342 28.52 -21.37 8.50
C GLU A 342 28.46 -19.92 9.01
N ALA A 343 29.01 -19.65 10.19
CA ALA A 343 28.97 -18.32 10.81
C ALA A 343 29.59 -17.23 9.92
N ASP A 344 30.66 -17.55 9.18
CA ASP A 344 31.30 -16.64 8.22
C ASP A 344 30.40 -16.41 6.99
N THR A 345 29.62 -17.43 6.58
CA THR A 345 28.63 -17.29 5.50
C THR A 345 27.45 -16.41 5.91
N ILE A 346 27.05 -16.46 7.20
CA ILE A 346 26.00 -15.60 7.76
C ILE A 346 26.41 -14.13 7.61
N MET A 347 27.61 -13.75 8.02
CA MET A 347 28.10 -12.35 7.93
C MET A 347 28.20 -11.82 6.49
N ASP A 348 28.23 -12.70 5.49
CA ASP A 348 28.25 -12.39 4.06
C ASP A 348 26.86 -12.49 3.39
N LEU A 349 25.78 -12.79 4.10
CA LEU A 349 24.43 -12.79 3.50
C LEU A 349 23.99 -11.35 3.19
N PRO A 350 23.41 -11.07 2.00
CA PRO A 350 22.87 -9.73 1.73
C PRO A 350 21.73 -9.40 2.70
N SER A 351 21.66 -8.14 3.15
CA SER A 351 20.42 -7.59 3.73
C SER A 351 19.31 -7.85 2.73
N ALA A 352 18.23 -8.50 3.18
CA ALA A 352 17.27 -9.19 2.34
C ALA A 352 16.84 -8.40 1.08
N VAL A 353 16.64 -9.15 -0.02
CA VAL A 353 15.86 -8.73 -1.20
C VAL A 353 14.64 -7.95 -0.72
N SER A 354 14.51 -6.70 -1.15
CA SER A 354 13.41 -5.85 -0.71
C SER A 354 12.07 -6.55 -1.03
N GLN A 355 11.27 -6.81 -0.01
CA GLN A 355 10.00 -7.52 -0.16
C GLN A 355 8.94 -6.72 -0.94
N GLN A 356 9.22 -5.46 -1.28
CA GLN A 356 8.44 -4.67 -2.24
C GLN A 356 8.27 -5.42 -3.58
N GLU A 357 9.26 -6.21 -4.00
CA GLU A 357 9.33 -6.85 -5.32
C GLU A 357 8.56 -8.19 -5.43
N ALA A 358 8.18 -8.79 -4.32
CA ALA A 358 7.38 -10.03 -4.28
C ALA A 358 5.90 -9.78 -3.96
N GLU A 359 5.59 -8.71 -3.21
CA GLU A 359 4.22 -8.27 -2.94
C GLU A 359 3.59 -7.62 -4.18
N ASP A 360 4.34 -6.85 -4.98
CA ASP A 360 3.87 -6.23 -6.23
C ASP A 360 3.33 -7.23 -7.29
N MET A 361 3.62 -8.54 -7.12
CA MET A 361 3.09 -9.61 -7.99
C MET A 361 1.99 -10.47 -7.35
N ALA A 362 1.69 -10.29 -6.06
CA ALA A 362 0.76 -11.14 -5.31
C ALA A 362 -0.29 -10.40 -4.45
N SER A 363 -0.18 -9.09 -4.23
CA SER A 363 -1.18 -8.29 -3.50
C SER A 363 -1.88 -7.29 -4.42
N ASP A 364 -3.09 -7.67 -4.83
CA ASP A 364 -4.16 -6.70 -5.10
C ASP A 364 -5.02 -6.47 -3.83
N ASP A 365 -4.56 -6.95 -2.66
CA ASP A 365 -5.23 -6.77 -1.36
C ASP A 365 -4.19 -6.61 -0.22
N GLU A 366 -4.34 -5.53 0.54
CA GLU A 366 -3.78 -5.20 1.87
C GLU A 366 -2.27 -4.93 2.04
N LEU A 367 -1.92 -3.65 2.22
CA LEU A 367 -0.69 -3.17 2.88
C LEU A 367 -1.05 -2.54 4.24
N VAL A 368 -0.56 -3.12 5.35
CA VAL A 368 -0.53 -2.47 6.67
C VAL A 368 0.88 -2.56 7.24
N LEU A 369 1.48 -1.37 7.44
CA LEU A 369 2.77 -1.11 8.07
C LEU A 369 2.72 -1.33 9.61
N SER A 370 3.89 -1.44 10.24
CA SER A 370 4.12 -1.45 11.70
C SER A 370 5.15 -0.36 12.07
N PRO A 371 5.40 -0.05 13.36
CA PRO A 371 5.01 1.23 13.96
C PRO A 371 6.20 2.16 14.28
N ALA A 372 5.88 3.44 14.44
CA ALA A 372 6.66 4.43 15.20
C ALA A 372 5.73 5.09 16.25
N PRO A 373 6.19 6.10 17.01
CA PRO A 373 6.11 6.20 18.48
C PRO A 373 4.69 6.19 19.07
N THR A 374 4.53 5.79 20.34
CA THR A 374 3.24 5.57 21.02
C THR A 374 2.26 6.74 20.86
N GLU A 375 1.33 6.55 19.94
CA GLU A 375 0.20 7.44 19.61
C GLU A 375 -0.68 7.67 20.85
N ARG A 376 -1.04 8.94 21.07
CA ARG A 376 -1.99 9.35 22.12
C ARG A 376 -3.34 8.66 21.91
N ARG A 377 -3.80 7.87 22.89
CA ARG A 377 -5.03 7.06 22.70
C ARG A 377 -6.30 7.86 22.90
N VAL A 378 -7.35 7.42 22.24
CA VAL A 378 -8.69 8.02 22.33
C VAL A 378 -9.70 6.98 22.83
N TRP A 379 -10.41 7.31 23.89
CA TRP A 379 -11.33 6.43 24.60
C TRP A 379 -12.77 6.92 24.50
N LEU A 380 -13.67 5.97 24.31
CA LEU A 380 -15.10 6.17 24.47
C LEU A 380 -15.56 5.56 25.80
N TYR A 381 -16.14 6.37 26.68
CA TYR A 381 -16.41 6.03 28.08
C TYR A 381 -17.88 6.26 28.47
N ALA A 382 -18.47 5.33 29.22
CA ALA A 382 -19.83 5.46 29.77
C ALA A 382 -19.79 5.64 31.30
N PRO A 383 -20.15 6.82 31.84
CA PRO A 383 -20.17 7.10 33.29
C PRO A 383 -21.41 6.51 33.97
N GLY A 384 -21.44 5.19 34.09
CA GLY A 384 -22.57 4.45 34.65
C GLY A 384 -23.71 4.21 33.64
N ARG A 385 -24.78 3.52 34.08
CA ARG A 385 -25.87 3.13 33.18
C ARG A 385 -26.61 4.38 32.72
N GLY A 386 -26.64 4.63 31.41
CA GLY A 386 -27.29 5.83 30.87
C GLY A 386 -26.62 7.14 31.31
N ALA A 387 -25.34 7.12 31.65
CA ALA A 387 -24.58 8.27 32.16
C ALA A 387 -25.08 8.83 33.50
N GLU A 388 -25.74 8.01 34.34
CA GLU A 388 -26.29 8.43 35.64
C GLU A 388 -25.26 9.00 36.63
N ARG A 389 -23.96 8.67 36.47
CA ARG A 389 -22.87 9.18 37.33
C ARG A 389 -22.11 10.35 36.71
N TRP A 390 -22.54 10.84 35.55
CA TRP A 390 -21.84 11.89 34.81
C TRP A 390 -21.62 13.16 35.64
N ASP A 391 -22.66 13.65 36.31
CA ASP A 391 -22.58 14.91 37.06
C ASP A 391 -21.56 14.84 38.21
N GLU A 392 -21.57 13.74 38.97
CA GLU A 392 -20.60 13.50 40.05
C GLU A 392 -19.16 13.40 39.51
N PHE A 393 -18.96 12.66 38.41
CA PHE A 393 -17.63 12.43 37.83
C PHE A 393 -17.06 13.68 37.16
N TYR A 394 -17.93 14.50 36.57
CA TYR A 394 -17.56 15.80 36.04
C TYR A 394 -17.12 16.76 37.16
N GLU A 395 -17.93 16.92 38.21
CA GLU A 395 -17.63 17.83 39.33
C GLU A 395 -16.36 17.44 40.09
N LYS A 396 -16.12 16.14 40.27
CA LYS A 396 -14.91 15.63 40.95
C LYS A 396 -13.69 15.53 40.04
N GLY A 397 -13.82 15.73 38.73
CA GLY A 397 -12.72 15.59 37.77
C GLY A 397 -12.19 14.16 37.65
N LEU A 398 -13.07 13.18 37.53
CA LEU A 398 -12.74 11.76 37.54
C LEU A 398 -13.34 11.02 36.34
N VAL A 399 -12.69 9.92 35.96
CA VAL A 399 -13.27 8.80 35.21
C VAL A 399 -13.22 7.59 36.15
N ALA A 400 -14.31 6.85 36.28
CA ALA A 400 -14.40 5.72 37.20
C ALA A 400 -15.18 4.53 36.63
N ILE A 401 -14.86 3.31 37.05
CA ILE A 401 -15.56 2.08 36.63
C ILE A 401 -16.16 1.35 37.84
N GLY A 402 -17.36 0.77 37.66
CA GLY A 402 -18.25 0.34 38.75
C GLY A 402 -18.23 -1.15 39.10
N TRP A 403 -17.07 -1.81 39.01
CA TRP A 403 -16.89 -3.21 39.44
C TRP A 403 -16.12 -3.26 40.76
N ASP A 404 -16.74 -2.71 41.80
CA ASP A 404 -16.13 -2.51 43.12
C ASP A 404 -15.79 -3.85 43.81
N GLU A 405 -16.54 -4.90 43.48
CA GLU A 405 -16.30 -6.28 43.94
C GLU A 405 -14.94 -6.85 43.52
N LEU A 406 -14.33 -6.31 42.44
CA LEU A 406 -13.02 -6.75 41.98
C LEU A 406 -11.86 -6.18 42.82
N GLY A 407 -12.12 -5.12 43.60
CA GLY A 407 -11.11 -4.39 44.36
C GLY A 407 -10.10 -3.66 43.46
N ASP A 408 -8.85 -3.60 43.91
CA ASP A 408 -7.72 -3.03 43.17
C ASP A 408 -7.33 -3.93 41.99
N LEU A 409 -7.27 -3.34 40.80
CA LEU A 409 -7.04 -3.99 39.50
C LEU A 409 -5.57 -3.93 39.07
N THR A 410 -4.69 -3.31 39.85
CA THR A 410 -3.27 -3.16 39.52
C THR A 410 -2.63 -4.52 39.23
N GLY A 411 -2.04 -4.66 38.03
CA GLY A 411 -1.31 -5.87 37.64
C GLY A 411 -2.18 -7.11 37.39
N MET A 412 -3.51 -6.99 37.42
CA MET A 412 -4.38 -8.12 37.11
C MET A 412 -4.46 -8.38 35.61
N ALA A 413 -4.19 -9.62 35.19
CA ALA A 413 -4.39 -10.06 33.82
C ALA A 413 -5.90 -10.14 33.49
N THR A 414 -6.25 -9.95 32.21
CA THR A 414 -7.65 -10.01 31.73
C THR A 414 -8.32 -11.35 32.09
N ALA A 415 -7.58 -12.47 32.06
CA ALA A 415 -8.09 -13.78 32.43
C ALA A 415 -8.51 -13.86 33.91
N THR A 416 -7.69 -13.31 34.82
CA THR A 416 -7.98 -13.25 36.26
C THR A 416 -9.20 -12.39 36.56
N ILE A 417 -9.33 -11.24 35.88
CA ILE A 417 -10.52 -10.38 36.00
C ILE A 417 -11.76 -11.12 35.50
N LEU A 418 -11.64 -11.86 34.40
CA LEU A 418 -12.74 -12.64 33.82
C LEU A 418 -13.22 -13.75 34.78
N GLU A 419 -12.30 -14.46 35.43
CA GLU A 419 -12.63 -15.49 36.44
C GLU A 419 -13.39 -14.89 37.63
N ARG A 420 -12.88 -13.80 38.22
CA ARG A 420 -13.57 -13.11 39.33
C ARG A 420 -14.94 -12.58 38.93
N LEU A 421 -15.09 -12.05 37.72
CA LEU A 421 -16.40 -11.61 37.24
C LEU A 421 -17.37 -12.79 37.05
N LYS A 422 -16.91 -13.98 36.67
CA LYS A 422 -17.79 -15.16 36.54
C LYS A 422 -18.39 -15.58 37.89
N GLU A 423 -17.66 -15.39 39.00
CA GLU A 423 -18.16 -15.67 40.35
C GLU A 423 -19.38 -14.79 40.72
N HIS A 424 -19.47 -13.58 40.17
CA HIS A 424 -20.54 -12.63 40.45
C HIS A 424 -21.67 -12.62 39.40
N TYR A 425 -21.40 -13.04 38.15
CA TYR A 425 -22.35 -12.99 37.03
C TYR A 425 -22.89 -14.37 36.59
N GLY A 426 -22.49 -15.47 37.24
CA GLY A 426 -22.98 -16.82 36.94
C GLY A 426 -22.59 -17.30 35.55
N ASP A 427 -23.53 -17.90 34.79
CA ASP A 427 -23.31 -18.46 33.45
C ASP A 427 -23.03 -17.43 32.34
N ALA A 428 -23.11 -16.13 32.63
CA ALA A 428 -22.72 -15.11 31.66
C ALA A 428 -21.20 -15.14 31.44
N ASN A 429 -20.75 -14.92 30.20
CA ASN A 429 -19.32 -14.78 29.89
C ASN A 429 -18.96 -13.28 29.72
N PRO A 430 -18.55 -12.57 30.79
CA PRO A 430 -18.39 -11.12 30.80
C PRO A 430 -17.06 -10.66 30.18
N THR A 431 -16.62 -11.24 29.06
CA THR A 431 -15.32 -10.98 28.42
C THR A 431 -15.11 -9.49 28.10
N ASN A 432 -16.14 -8.79 27.64
CA ASN A 432 -16.06 -7.35 27.37
C ASN A 432 -15.91 -6.50 28.65
N LYS A 433 -16.46 -6.94 29.79
CA LYS A 433 -16.32 -6.25 31.07
C LYS A 433 -14.91 -6.47 31.63
N ALA A 434 -14.40 -7.70 31.55
CA ALA A 434 -13.04 -8.03 31.95
C ALA A 434 -12.01 -7.21 31.17
N ARG A 435 -12.20 -7.11 29.85
CA ARG A 435 -11.36 -6.28 28.98
C ARG A 435 -11.43 -4.80 29.35
N ALA A 436 -12.62 -4.25 29.60
CA ALA A 436 -12.77 -2.85 30.01
C ALA A 436 -12.06 -2.54 31.34
N CYS A 437 -12.16 -3.44 32.34
CA CYS A 437 -11.44 -3.29 33.61
C CYS A 437 -9.91 -3.34 33.41
N HIS A 438 -9.43 -4.28 32.58
CA HIS A 438 -8.01 -4.40 32.26
C HIS A 438 -7.48 -3.16 31.51
N GLU A 439 -8.20 -2.70 30.48
CA GLU A 439 -7.80 -1.54 29.69
C GLU A 439 -7.83 -0.26 30.54
N PHE A 440 -8.82 -0.11 31.43
CA PHE A 440 -8.88 1.01 32.36
C PHE A 440 -7.69 1.03 33.33
N ALA A 441 -7.29 -0.12 33.88
CA ALA A 441 -6.19 -0.20 34.84
C ALA A 441 -4.82 -0.11 34.15
N ASN A 442 -4.64 -0.76 33.00
CA ASN A 442 -3.30 -1.02 32.43
C ASN A 442 -3.02 -0.35 31.08
N ALA A 443 -4.06 0.03 30.30
CA ALA A 443 -3.87 0.55 28.93
C ALA A 443 -4.11 2.06 28.81
N MET A 444 -5.07 2.61 29.56
CA MET A 444 -5.31 4.05 29.63
C MET A 444 -4.15 4.73 30.36
N GLN A 445 -3.65 5.85 29.83
CA GLN A 445 -2.50 6.58 30.37
C GLN A 445 -2.81 8.07 30.54
N PRO A 446 -2.08 8.80 31.43
CA PRO A 446 -2.13 10.25 31.45
C PRO A 446 -1.76 10.82 30.07
N GLY A 447 -2.57 11.76 29.57
CA GLY A 447 -2.46 12.31 28.21
C GLY A 447 -3.57 11.83 27.29
N ASP A 448 -4.17 10.66 27.53
CA ASP A 448 -5.22 10.12 26.67
C ASP A 448 -6.48 11.00 26.63
N LEU A 449 -7.16 11.01 25.49
CA LEU A 449 -8.42 11.72 25.29
C LEU A 449 -9.62 10.82 25.61
N VAL A 450 -10.63 11.32 26.31
CA VAL A 450 -11.82 10.57 26.72
C VAL A 450 -13.07 11.31 26.28
N PHE A 451 -13.98 10.60 25.60
CA PHE A 451 -15.33 11.06 25.28
C PHE A 451 -16.35 10.32 26.15
N ALA A 452 -17.03 11.04 27.04
CA ALA A 452 -18.11 10.51 27.87
C ALA A 452 -19.42 10.45 27.07
N LYS A 453 -20.10 9.30 27.05
CA LYS A 453 -21.35 9.09 26.29
C LYS A 453 -22.55 8.76 27.16
N ARG A 454 -23.73 9.14 26.68
CA ARG A 454 -25.04 8.71 27.20
C ARG A 454 -25.74 7.86 26.14
N GLY A 455 -25.90 6.57 26.45
CA GLY A 455 -26.47 5.61 25.50
C GLY A 455 -25.57 5.37 24.27
N ARG A 456 -26.19 5.28 23.10
CA ARG A 456 -25.53 4.99 21.80
C ARG A 456 -25.48 6.19 20.86
N ARG A 457 -26.09 7.32 21.21
CA ARG A 457 -26.29 8.44 20.29
C ARG A 457 -26.00 9.80 20.90
N GLU A 458 -25.43 9.87 22.10
CA GLU A 458 -25.14 11.15 22.74
C GLU A 458 -23.75 11.13 23.37
N ILE A 459 -22.98 12.19 23.14
CA ILE A 459 -21.80 12.55 23.92
C ILE A 459 -22.23 13.57 24.96
N VAL A 460 -21.79 13.40 26.21
CA VAL A 460 -22.11 14.28 27.33
C VAL A 460 -20.93 15.09 27.86
N GLY A 461 -19.71 14.70 27.49
CA GLY A 461 -18.51 15.46 27.78
C GLY A 461 -17.27 14.88 27.11
N PHE A 462 -16.18 15.65 27.14
CA PHE A 462 -14.87 15.23 26.68
C PHE A 462 -13.78 15.81 27.58
N GLY A 463 -12.65 15.13 27.68
CA GLY A 463 -11.57 15.54 28.57
C GLY A 463 -10.30 14.74 28.37
N THR A 464 -9.25 15.17 29.05
CA THR A 464 -7.93 14.53 29.02
C THR A 464 -7.65 13.84 30.35
N VAL A 465 -7.20 12.58 30.32
CA VAL A 465 -6.76 11.87 31.52
C VAL A 465 -5.49 12.52 32.05
N THR A 466 -5.46 12.87 33.33
CA THR A 466 -4.32 13.58 33.94
C THR A 466 -3.64 12.81 35.07
N GLY A 467 -4.19 11.67 35.47
CA GLY A 467 -3.64 10.87 36.56
C GLY A 467 -3.61 9.39 36.26
N GLU A 468 -2.64 8.73 36.88
CA GLU A 468 -2.53 7.28 36.88
C GLU A 468 -3.75 6.62 37.52
N TYR A 469 -3.91 5.32 37.25
CA TYR A 469 -4.92 4.49 37.88
C TYR A 469 -4.73 4.48 39.41
N ARG A 470 -5.84 4.59 40.14
CA ARG A 470 -5.87 4.46 41.59
C ARG A 470 -7.14 3.74 42.03
N HIS A 471 -7.00 2.82 42.98
CA HIS A 471 -8.12 2.30 43.75
C HIS A 471 -8.36 3.15 45.01
N ASP A 472 -9.59 3.60 45.21
CA ASP A 472 -10.03 4.43 46.33
C ASP A 472 -11.11 3.70 47.16
N PRO A 473 -10.71 3.02 48.25
CA PRO A 473 -11.61 2.19 49.05
C PRO A 473 -12.58 3.01 49.93
N GLU A 474 -12.39 4.33 50.06
CA GLU A 474 -13.26 5.20 50.86
C GLU A 474 -14.55 5.58 50.10
N ARG A 475 -14.62 5.30 48.79
CA ARG A 475 -15.81 5.54 47.96
C ARG A 475 -16.85 4.44 48.18
N SER A 476 -18.12 4.85 48.27
CA SER A 476 -19.26 3.92 48.41
C SER A 476 -19.55 3.11 47.14
N SER A 477 -19.13 3.58 45.98
CA SER A 477 -19.19 2.86 44.69
C SER A 477 -18.29 3.54 43.65
N TYR A 478 -17.90 2.78 42.61
CA TYR A 478 -16.91 3.17 41.61
C TYR A 478 -15.58 3.54 42.27
N THR A 479 -14.96 2.58 42.95
CA THR A 479 -13.70 2.71 43.71
C THR A 479 -12.48 2.78 42.80
N ASN A 480 -12.59 2.29 41.56
CA ASN A 480 -11.53 2.30 40.56
C ASN A 480 -11.57 3.60 39.75
N ILE A 481 -10.60 4.49 39.97
CA ILE A 481 -10.62 5.88 39.46
C ILE A 481 -9.36 6.30 38.71
N ARG A 482 -9.52 7.28 37.82
CA ARG A 482 -8.44 8.07 37.20
C ARG A 482 -8.80 9.55 37.24
N LYS A 483 -7.82 10.42 37.55
CA LYS A 483 -8.01 11.87 37.47
C LYS A 483 -8.11 12.31 36.03
N THR A 484 -9.07 13.18 35.73
CA THR A 484 -9.37 13.66 34.39
C THR A 484 -9.66 15.15 34.45
N ARG A 485 -9.07 15.91 33.54
CA ARG A 485 -9.47 17.29 33.27
C ARG A 485 -10.55 17.26 32.20
N TRP A 486 -11.80 17.49 32.58
CA TRP A 486 -12.90 17.60 31.64
C TRP A 486 -12.84 18.96 30.93
N ASP A 487 -12.60 18.92 29.62
CA ASP A 487 -12.38 20.10 28.79
C ASP A 487 -13.72 20.64 28.22
N GLY A 488 -14.79 19.84 28.22
CA GLY A 488 -16.14 20.30 27.86
C GLY A 488 -17.29 19.43 28.38
N ARG A 489 -18.44 20.08 28.67
CA ARG A 489 -19.72 19.47 29.11
C ARG A 489 -20.85 19.97 28.21
N GLY A 490 -21.67 19.05 27.72
CA GLY A 490 -22.75 19.37 26.79
C GLY A 490 -23.62 18.16 26.48
N VAL A 491 -24.51 18.26 25.51
CA VAL A 491 -25.22 17.11 24.93
C VAL A 491 -25.09 17.22 23.43
N TRP A 492 -24.25 16.39 22.83
CA TRP A 492 -24.05 16.33 21.39
C TRP A 492 -24.69 15.08 20.83
N ALA A 493 -25.72 15.25 20.00
CA ALA A 493 -26.35 14.15 19.31
C ALA A 493 -25.40 13.59 18.23
N SER A 494 -25.11 12.31 18.35
CA SER A 494 -24.36 11.53 17.37
C SER A 494 -25.34 10.89 16.39
N ASP A 495 -25.19 11.21 15.11
CA ASP A 495 -25.85 10.55 14.00
C ASP A 495 -25.29 9.13 13.75
N ARG A 496 -24.10 8.83 14.31
CA ARG A 496 -23.49 7.50 14.38
C ARG A 496 -23.92 6.72 15.62
N GLU A 497 -23.96 5.39 15.53
CA GLU A 497 -24.14 4.53 16.69
C GLU A 497 -22.82 4.27 17.43
N LEU A 498 -22.76 4.74 18.67
CA LEU A 498 -21.65 4.56 19.59
C LEU A 498 -21.70 3.18 20.27
N ALA A 499 -20.53 2.62 20.57
CA ALA A 499 -20.41 1.30 21.20
C ALA A 499 -21.20 1.22 22.51
N MET A 500 -21.84 0.08 22.79
CA MET A 500 -22.58 -0.13 24.05
C MET A 500 -21.67 -0.35 25.26
N LYS A 501 -20.39 -0.66 25.05
CA LYS A 501 -19.43 -1.01 26.11
C LYS A 501 -19.16 0.17 27.06
N ALA A 502 -18.68 -0.16 28.26
CA ALA A 502 -18.39 0.82 29.32
C ALA A 502 -17.13 1.65 29.03
N LEU A 503 -16.11 1.01 28.44
CA LEU A 503 -14.90 1.62 27.95
C LEU A 503 -14.54 0.97 26.61
N THR A 504 -14.06 1.75 25.65
CA THR A 504 -13.60 1.24 24.34
C THR A 504 -12.47 2.12 23.84
N ASP A 505 -11.32 1.50 23.56
CA ASP A 505 -10.24 2.13 22.79
C ASP A 505 -10.74 2.31 21.35
N ILE A 506 -10.80 3.56 20.89
CA ILE A 506 -11.22 3.93 19.54
C ILE A 506 -10.09 4.54 18.72
N THR A 507 -8.84 4.44 19.19
CA THR A 507 -7.66 5.07 18.58
C THR A 507 -7.53 4.72 17.09
N ASP A 508 -7.67 3.43 16.75
CA ASP A 508 -7.56 2.95 15.36
C ASP A 508 -8.78 3.31 14.48
N ASN A 509 -9.87 3.80 15.07
CA ASN A 509 -11.05 4.24 14.33
C ASN A 509 -10.97 5.74 14.03
N ARG A 510 -10.02 6.10 13.15
CA ARG A 510 -9.71 7.50 12.78
C ARG A 510 -10.94 8.28 12.31
N ASP A 511 -11.86 7.62 11.61
CA ASP A 511 -13.14 8.21 11.18
C ASP A 511 -14.05 8.58 12.36
N LEU A 512 -14.17 7.70 13.36
CA LEU A 512 -14.97 7.96 14.56
C LEU A 512 -14.30 8.99 15.45
N VAL A 513 -12.98 8.93 15.62
CA VAL A 513 -12.21 9.91 16.40
C VAL A 513 -12.34 11.30 15.80
N THR A 514 -12.15 11.43 14.48
CA THR A 514 -12.29 12.70 13.76
C THR A 514 -13.72 13.23 13.86
N PHE A 515 -14.72 12.35 13.69
CA PHE A 515 -16.12 12.72 13.90
C PHE A 515 -16.38 13.23 15.31
N LEU A 516 -15.92 12.53 16.35
CA LEU A 516 -16.16 12.92 17.74
C LEU A 516 -15.44 14.23 18.09
N LYS A 517 -14.20 14.42 17.62
CA LYS A 517 -13.47 15.69 17.75
C LYS A 517 -14.24 16.85 17.10
N ARG A 518 -14.73 16.67 15.86
CA ARG A 518 -15.57 17.67 15.16
C ARG A 518 -16.89 17.91 15.88
N LEU A 519 -17.56 16.84 16.34
CA LEU A 519 -18.86 16.90 17.01
C LEU A 519 -18.82 17.79 18.26
N VAL A 520 -17.73 17.71 19.03
CA VAL A 520 -17.53 18.52 20.23
C VAL A 520 -16.72 19.80 19.97
N ALA A 521 -16.43 20.12 18.70
CA ALA A 521 -15.62 21.25 18.27
C ALA A 521 -14.21 21.32 18.90
N LEU A 522 -13.59 20.17 19.18
CA LEU A 522 -12.18 20.10 19.57
C LEU A 522 -11.31 20.48 18.35
N PRO A 523 -10.44 21.51 18.45
CA PRO A 523 -9.43 21.74 17.43
C PRO A 523 -8.53 20.50 17.34
N ALA A 524 -8.21 20.05 16.13
CA ALA A 524 -7.27 18.97 15.94
C ALA A 524 -5.90 19.42 16.49
N ALA A 525 -5.53 18.90 17.66
CA ALA A 525 -4.17 19.06 18.17
C ALA A 525 -3.20 18.40 17.18
N ALA A 526 -2.07 19.08 16.96
CA ALA A 526 -1.13 18.96 15.85
C ALA A 526 -0.36 17.62 15.72
N GLU A 527 -1.05 16.49 15.57
CA GLU A 527 -0.41 15.17 15.38
C GLU A 527 -0.96 14.35 14.19
N ASP A 528 -1.68 14.96 13.24
CA ASP A 528 -1.92 14.35 11.91
C ASP A 528 -1.25 15.22 10.82
N PRO A 529 -0.53 14.62 9.85
CA PRO A 529 0.09 15.37 8.76
C PRO A 529 -0.99 15.95 7.85
N GLU A 530 -1.01 17.28 7.77
CA GLU A 530 -1.57 18.14 6.72
C GLU A 530 -2.88 17.69 6.03
N VAL A 531 -4.01 17.98 6.67
CA VAL A 531 -5.26 18.30 5.96
C VAL A 531 -5.68 19.71 6.36
N GLU A 532 -5.31 20.71 5.57
CA GLU A 532 -5.96 22.03 5.61
C GLU A 532 -7.39 21.87 5.08
N GLU A 533 -8.33 21.48 5.95
CA GLU A 533 -9.75 21.47 5.60
C GLU A 533 -10.31 22.90 5.65
N VAL A 534 -10.88 23.29 4.52
CA VAL A 534 -11.45 24.60 4.17
C VAL A 534 -12.49 25.03 5.22
N ALA A 535 -12.25 26.19 5.84
CA ALA A 535 -13.26 26.86 6.65
C ALA A 535 -14.51 27.16 5.79
N GLU A 536 -15.67 26.65 6.19
CA GLU A 536 -16.95 27.16 5.67
C GLU A 536 -17.03 28.65 6.02
N ALA A 537 -16.99 29.50 4.99
CA ALA A 537 -17.12 30.93 5.15
C ALA A 537 -18.55 31.27 5.58
N ALA A 538 -18.69 31.85 6.76
CA ALA A 538 -19.85 32.67 7.10
C ALA A 538 -20.02 33.76 6.01
N PRO A 539 -21.24 34.00 5.50
CA PRO A 539 -21.46 35.01 4.48
C PRO A 539 -21.13 36.40 5.06
N GLY A 540 -20.10 37.06 4.50
CA GLY A 540 -19.77 38.46 4.82
C GLY A 540 -18.31 38.83 5.09
N ARG A 541 -17.32 37.94 4.94
CA ARG A 541 -15.90 38.38 4.99
C ARG A 541 -15.56 39.26 3.79
N GLU A 542 -15.05 40.45 4.05
CA GLU A 542 -14.50 41.34 3.01
C GLU A 542 -13.35 40.62 2.27
N ARG A 543 -13.37 40.71 0.94
CA ARG A 543 -12.42 40.03 0.06
C ARG A 543 -11.14 40.87 -0.03
N GLU A 544 -10.02 40.34 0.44
CA GLU A 544 -8.70 40.99 0.29
C GLU A 544 -8.20 40.83 -1.15
N PRO A 545 -8.01 41.93 -1.92
CA PRO A 545 -7.38 41.87 -3.24
C PRO A 545 -5.99 41.24 -3.15
N PHE A 546 -5.59 40.49 -4.17
CA PHE A 546 -4.26 39.88 -4.25
C PHE A 546 -3.65 40.10 -5.62
N THR A 547 -2.56 40.86 -5.64
CA THR A 547 -1.86 41.30 -6.85
C THR A 547 -0.72 40.35 -7.21
N ILE A 548 -0.25 40.43 -8.47
CA ILE A 548 0.94 39.69 -8.90
C ILE A 548 2.18 40.12 -8.11
N VAL A 549 2.26 41.39 -7.70
CA VAL A 549 3.37 41.91 -6.90
C VAL A 549 3.42 41.21 -5.55
N GLU A 550 2.29 41.16 -4.83
CA GLU A 550 2.17 40.42 -3.57
C GLU A 550 2.33 38.90 -3.75
N ALA A 551 2.02 38.37 -4.94
CA ALA A 551 2.25 36.97 -5.25
C ALA A 551 3.73 36.62 -5.34
N LEU A 552 4.54 37.54 -5.87
CA LEU A 552 5.98 37.40 -6.06
C LEU A 552 6.80 37.69 -4.80
N GLU A 553 6.20 38.30 -3.77
CA GLU A 553 6.85 38.47 -2.47
C GLU A 553 7.34 37.13 -1.93
N ASP A 554 8.65 37.06 -1.68
CA ASP A 554 9.38 35.89 -1.19
C ASP A 554 9.33 34.65 -2.11
N LEU A 555 8.95 34.82 -3.38
CA LEU A 555 9.18 33.82 -4.42
C LEU A 555 10.53 34.05 -5.11
N PHE A 556 11.28 32.97 -5.31
CA PHE A 556 12.54 33.01 -6.06
C PHE A 556 12.36 32.86 -7.57
N VAL A 557 11.12 32.65 -8.03
CA VAL A 557 10.80 32.51 -9.46
C VAL A 557 10.73 33.90 -10.10
N PRO A 558 11.37 34.13 -11.27
CA PRO A 558 11.28 35.40 -11.98
C PRO A 558 9.84 35.79 -12.35
N GLU A 559 9.55 37.10 -12.35
CA GLU A 559 8.22 37.62 -12.70
C GLU A 559 7.74 37.17 -14.10
N GLU A 560 8.64 37.14 -15.08
CA GLU A 560 8.32 36.71 -16.45
C GLU A 560 7.86 35.24 -16.49
N GLU A 561 8.53 34.37 -15.76
CA GLU A 561 8.17 32.96 -15.62
C GLU A 561 6.81 32.81 -14.92
N PHE A 562 6.59 33.54 -13.81
CA PHE A 562 5.34 33.51 -13.07
C PHE A 562 4.14 33.98 -13.91
N ARG A 563 4.30 35.09 -14.64
CA ARG A 563 3.27 35.59 -15.58
C ARG A 563 3.01 34.60 -16.71
N THR A 564 4.05 33.93 -17.19
CA THR A 564 3.94 32.88 -18.21
C THR A 564 3.14 31.69 -17.70
N MET A 565 3.42 31.21 -16.49
CA MET A 565 2.65 30.15 -15.83
C MET A 565 1.17 30.53 -15.70
N LEU A 566 0.87 31.74 -15.19
CA LEU A 566 -0.51 32.23 -15.08
C LEU A 566 -1.23 32.28 -16.43
N ARG A 567 -0.57 32.78 -17.47
CA ARG A 567 -1.14 32.85 -18.82
C ARG A 567 -1.44 31.46 -19.40
N ILE A 568 -0.51 30.52 -19.25
CA ILE A 568 -0.69 29.14 -19.72
C ILE A 568 -1.85 28.48 -18.95
N TRP A 569 -1.87 28.62 -17.63
CA TRP A 569 -2.89 28.00 -16.79
C TRP A 569 -4.27 28.60 -17.06
N ARG A 570 -4.38 29.93 -17.19
CA ARG A 570 -5.60 30.63 -17.65
C ARG A 570 -6.01 30.29 -19.08
N GLY A 571 -5.17 29.67 -19.91
CA GLY A 571 -5.59 29.18 -21.23
C GLY A 571 -6.05 27.73 -21.17
N ARG A 572 -5.29 26.89 -20.46
CA ARG A 572 -5.41 25.44 -20.47
C ARG A 572 -6.28 24.88 -19.35
N ARG A 573 -6.62 25.69 -18.34
CA ARG A 573 -7.35 25.34 -17.11
C ARG A 573 -6.66 24.32 -16.20
N ASN A 574 -5.69 23.56 -16.71
CA ASN A 574 -4.94 22.56 -15.95
C ASN A 574 -3.44 22.76 -16.11
N LEU A 575 -2.72 22.82 -14.99
CA LEU A 575 -1.27 22.94 -14.93
C LEU A 575 -0.71 21.88 -13.97
N ILE A 576 0.41 21.26 -14.31
CA ILE A 576 1.23 20.45 -13.40
C ILE A 576 2.55 21.18 -13.19
N ILE A 577 2.90 21.44 -11.93
CA ILE A 577 4.23 21.90 -11.53
C ILE A 577 4.99 20.68 -11.06
N GLN A 578 5.98 20.27 -11.85
CA GLN A 578 6.86 19.15 -11.54
C GLN A 578 8.26 19.65 -11.21
N GLY A 579 8.96 19.00 -10.30
CA GLY A 579 10.37 19.32 -10.02
C GLY A 579 10.89 18.61 -8.78
N PRO A 580 12.19 18.79 -8.48
CA PRO A 580 12.81 18.19 -7.32
C PRO A 580 12.12 18.57 -6.01
N PRO A 581 12.25 17.77 -4.95
CA PRO A 581 11.80 18.17 -3.62
C PRO A 581 12.49 19.49 -3.19
N GLY A 582 11.80 20.28 -2.37
CA GLY A 582 12.39 21.48 -1.78
C GLY A 582 12.58 22.70 -2.72
N VAL A 583 11.96 22.71 -3.91
CA VAL A 583 11.93 23.90 -4.79
C VAL A 583 10.73 24.83 -4.55
N GLY A 584 10.01 24.63 -3.43
CA GLY A 584 8.88 25.48 -3.04
C GLY A 584 7.59 25.31 -3.86
N LYS A 585 7.34 24.12 -4.44
CA LYS A 585 6.17 23.87 -5.32
C LYS A 585 4.83 24.23 -4.67
N THR A 586 4.61 23.78 -3.44
CA THR A 586 3.36 24.04 -2.69
C THR A 586 3.19 25.53 -2.35
N PHE A 587 4.29 26.21 -2.00
CA PHE A 587 4.29 27.65 -1.76
C PHE A 587 3.97 28.45 -3.04
N LEU A 588 4.63 28.10 -4.16
CA LEU A 588 4.34 28.65 -5.48
C LEU A 588 2.88 28.40 -5.89
N ALA A 589 2.35 27.21 -5.62
CA ALA A 589 0.99 26.84 -5.97
C ALA A 589 -0.08 27.72 -5.32
N LYS A 590 0.02 27.94 -4.00
CA LYS A 590 -0.93 28.81 -3.27
C LYS A 590 -0.88 30.26 -3.78
N ARG A 591 0.33 30.80 -4.00
CA ARG A 591 0.53 32.16 -4.54
C ARG A 591 -0.03 32.30 -5.96
N LEU A 592 0.23 31.30 -6.81
CA LEU A 592 -0.28 31.25 -8.18
C LEU A 592 -1.82 31.19 -8.20
N ALA A 593 -2.42 30.41 -7.31
CA ALA A 593 -3.87 30.29 -7.16
C ALA A 593 -4.53 31.62 -6.79
N TYR A 594 -4.03 32.29 -5.75
CA TYR A 594 -4.56 33.60 -5.35
C TYR A 594 -4.34 34.66 -6.43
N ALA A 595 -3.20 34.64 -7.12
CA ALA A 595 -2.94 35.56 -8.23
C ALA A 595 -3.85 35.30 -9.44
N LEU A 596 -4.21 34.04 -9.68
CA LEU A 596 -5.19 33.68 -10.71
C LEU A 596 -6.58 34.22 -10.35
N MET A 597 -7.02 34.00 -9.11
CA MET A 597 -8.33 34.45 -8.58
C MET A 597 -8.42 35.95 -8.35
N GLY A 598 -7.28 36.64 -8.19
CA GLY A 598 -7.19 38.08 -7.89
C GLY A 598 -7.51 38.46 -6.43
N TYR A 599 -7.77 37.48 -5.56
CA TYR A 599 -8.13 37.68 -4.15
C TYR A 599 -7.56 36.56 -3.28
N ARG A 600 -7.23 36.87 -2.03
CA ARG A 600 -6.95 35.86 -1.00
C ARG A 600 -8.27 35.30 -0.46
N ASP A 601 -8.79 34.28 -1.12
CA ASP A 601 -10.05 33.65 -0.76
C ASP A 601 -9.90 32.13 -0.60
N PRO A 602 -9.64 31.64 0.62
CA PRO A 602 -9.50 30.21 0.90
C PRO A 602 -10.77 29.41 0.59
N SER A 603 -11.96 30.02 0.58
CA SER A 603 -13.21 29.28 0.35
C SER A 603 -13.35 28.75 -1.08
N ARG A 604 -12.64 29.38 -2.02
CA ARG A 604 -12.57 29.04 -3.46
C ARG A 604 -11.32 28.25 -3.85
N LEU A 605 -10.46 27.97 -2.88
CA LEU A 605 -9.28 27.13 -3.02
C LEU A 605 -9.53 25.82 -2.27
N ALA A 606 -9.48 24.70 -2.99
CA ALA A 606 -9.42 23.38 -2.36
C ALA A 606 -8.04 22.78 -2.61
N MET A 607 -7.50 22.08 -1.62
CA MET A 607 -6.23 21.37 -1.74
C MET A 607 -6.40 19.96 -1.19
N VAL A 608 -5.94 18.97 -1.95
CA VAL A 608 -5.90 17.57 -1.54
C VAL A 608 -4.56 16.99 -1.91
N GLN A 609 -4.08 16.01 -1.14
CA GLN A 609 -2.88 15.25 -1.47
C GLN A 609 -3.28 13.85 -1.94
N PHE A 610 -2.76 13.41 -3.07
CA PHE A 610 -3.00 12.05 -3.54
C PHE A 610 -2.04 11.07 -2.87
N HIS A 611 -2.58 9.91 -2.51
CA HIS A 611 -1.84 8.77 -1.98
C HIS A 611 -2.33 7.49 -2.66
N GLN A 612 -1.61 6.39 -2.48
CA GLN A 612 -1.89 5.14 -3.21
C GLN A 612 -3.31 4.61 -2.99
N SER A 613 -3.87 4.79 -1.78
CA SER A 613 -5.24 4.39 -1.44
C SER A 613 -6.32 5.38 -1.86
N TYR A 614 -5.98 6.51 -2.50
CA TYR A 614 -6.96 7.53 -2.89
C TYR A 614 -7.76 7.03 -4.12
N SER A 615 -9.09 7.07 -4.04
CA SER A 615 -9.97 6.37 -4.99
C SER A 615 -10.92 7.30 -5.77
N TYR A 616 -11.57 6.76 -6.80
CA TYR A 616 -12.62 7.46 -7.55
C TYR A 616 -13.78 7.85 -6.63
N GLU A 617 -14.11 6.96 -5.69
CA GLU A 617 -15.20 7.09 -4.75
C GLU A 617 -14.98 8.25 -3.78
N ASP A 618 -13.73 8.60 -3.47
CA ASP A 618 -13.36 9.73 -2.62
C ASP A 618 -13.37 11.06 -3.41
N PHE A 619 -12.92 11.02 -4.66
CA PHE A 619 -12.73 12.21 -5.48
C PHE A 619 -13.99 12.66 -6.20
N VAL A 620 -14.69 11.72 -6.84
CA VAL A 620 -15.79 11.97 -7.77
C VAL A 620 -17.12 11.64 -7.11
N GLN A 621 -17.43 10.37 -6.92
CA GLN A 621 -18.69 9.92 -6.34
C GLN A 621 -18.59 8.45 -5.95
N GLY A 622 -19.21 8.04 -4.83
CA GLY A 622 -19.17 6.64 -4.42
C GLY A 622 -20.19 6.27 -3.36
N PHE A 623 -20.50 4.98 -3.27
CA PHE A 623 -21.37 4.44 -2.24
C PHE A 623 -20.66 4.38 -0.89
N ARG A 624 -21.27 4.99 0.12
CA ARG A 624 -20.76 4.99 1.50
C ARG A 624 -21.75 4.30 2.44
N PRO A 625 -21.26 3.52 3.40
CA PRO A 625 -22.14 2.88 4.37
C PRO A 625 -22.85 3.92 5.23
N ALA A 626 -24.17 3.83 5.29
CA ALA A 626 -25.04 4.59 6.19
C ALA A 626 -25.98 3.61 6.92
N ALA A 627 -26.67 4.09 7.96
CA ALA A 627 -27.47 3.25 8.86
C ALA A 627 -28.64 2.48 8.17
N GLY A 628 -28.97 2.80 6.90
CA GLY A 628 -30.01 2.13 6.10
C GLY A 628 -29.49 1.38 4.87
N GLY A 629 -28.17 1.23 4.72
CA GLY A 629 -27.53 0.64 3.54
C GLY A 629 -26.48 1.55 2.92
N LEU A 630 -26.09 1.25 1.68
CA LEU A 630 -25.16 2.09 0.92
C LEU A 630 -25.89 3.33 0.40
N VAL A 631 -25.35 4.51 0.68
CA VAL A 631 -25.84 5.79 0.17
C VAL A 631 -24.80 6.38 -0.76
N LEU A 632 -25.23 6.80 -1.94
CA LEU A 632 -24.37 7.49 -2.88
C LEU A 632 -24.00 8.88 -2.34
N LYS A 633 -22.72 9.19 -2.30
CA LYS A 633 -22.22 10.52 -1.90
C LYS A 633 -21.27 11.08 -2.95
N ASP A 634 -21.40 12.38 -3.18
CA ASP A 634 -20.47 13.15 -3.99
C ASP A 634 -19.13 13.27 -3.28
N GLY A 635 -18.07 13.07 -4.06
CA GLY A 635 -16.69 13.27 -3.64
C GLY A 635 -16.33 14.75 -3.57
N LEU A 636 -15.09 15.01 -3.14
CA LEU A 636 -14.59 16.37 -2.92
C LEU A 636 -14.61 17.22 -4.19
N PHE A 637 -14.23 16.66 -5.33
CA PHE A 637 -14.14 17.40 -6.58
C PHE A 637 -15.52 17.72 -7.17
N VAL A 638 -16.48 16.79 -7.07
CA VAL A 638 -17.86 17.04 -7.50
C VAL A 638 -18.49 18.14 -6.64
N SER A 639 -18.38 18.03 -5.31
CA SER A 639 -18.88 19.04 -4.38
C SER A 639 -18.25 20.42 -4.64
N PHE A 640 -16.95 20.46 -4.95
CA PHE A 640 -16.24 21.68 -5.32
C PHE A 640 -16.75 22.29 -6.63
N CYS A 641 -16.90 21.48 -7.69
CA CYS A 641 -17.46 21.91 -8.97
C CYS A 641 -18.89 22.43 -8.81
N ASP A 642 -19.68 21.81 -7.95
CA ASP A 642 -21.05 22.23 -7.69
C ASP A 642 -21.11 23.62 -7.03
N ARG A 643 -20.15 23.94 -6.14
CA ARG A 643 -20.00 25.31 -5.60
C ARG A 643 -19.58 26.30 -6.69
N ALA A 644 -18.57 25.95 -7.49
CA ALA A 644 -18.08 26.79 -8.58
C ALA A 644 -19.16 27.09 -9.64
N ALA A 645 -20.01 26.10 -9.96
CA ALA A 645 -21.11 26.24 -10.91
C ALA A 645 -22.17 27.26 -10.47
N ARG A 646 -22.36 27.43 -9.16
CA ARG A 646 -23.29 28.40 -8.56
C ARG A 646 -22.70 29.82 -8.52
N ASP A 647 -21.39 29.96 -8.64
CA ASP A 647 -20.66 31.23 -8.59
C ASP A 647 -19.80 31.47 -9.85
N LYS A 648 -20.47 31.58 -11.01
CA LYS A 648 -19.82 31.71 -12.33
C LYS A 648 -18.99 32.98 -12.52
N GLY A 649 -19.12 33.97 -11.64
CA GLY A 649 -18.39 35.25 -11.73
C GLY A 649 -16.99 35.21 -11.14
N ASN A 650 -16.64 34.13 -10.44
CA ASN A 650 -15.39 34.01 -9.70
C ASN A 650 -14.64 32.73 -10.10
N ASP A 651 -13.32 32.81 -10.21
CA ASP A 651 -12.47 31.63 -10.42
C ASP A 651 -12.35 30.81 -9.13
N TYR A 652 -12.29 29.49 -9.32
CA TYR A 652 -12.12 28.46 -8.30
C TYR A 652 -10.90 27.62 -8.63
N VAL A 653 -10.07 27.33 -7.63
CA VAL A 653 -8.83 26.56 -7.82
C VAL A 653 -8.87 25.26 -7.01
N PHE A 654 -8.54 24.15 -7.67
CA PHE A 654 -8.39 22.85 -7.06
C PHE A 654 -6.93 22.37 -7.19
N VAL A 655 -6.22 22.32 -6.07
CA VAL A 655 -4.83 21.88 -5.99
C VAL A 655 -4.77 20.40 -5.63
N ILE A 656 -4.00 19.64 -6.38
CA ILE A 656 -3.73 18.22 -6.14
C ILE A 656 -2.24 18.08 -5.87
N ASP A 657 -1.87 17.97 -4.60
CA ASP A 657 -0.50 17.66 -4.21
C ASP A 657 -0.17 16.18 -4.44
N GLU A 658 1.10 15.91 -4.70
CA GLU A 658 1.63 14.59 -5.03
C GLU A 658 0.76 13.84 -6.05
N ILE A 659 0.37 14.55 -7.12
CA ILE A 659 -0.58 14.06 -8.13
C ILE A 659 -0.17 12.71 -8.75
N ASN A 660 1.12 12.37 -8.72
CA ASN A 660 1.64 11.10 -9.21
C ASN A 660 1.62 9.93 -8.20
N ARG A 661 1.22 10.14 -6.94
CA ARG A 661 1.09 9.07 -5.93
C ARG A 661 -0.23 8.30 -5.98
N GLY A 662 -1.23 8.82 -6.69
CA GLY A 662 -2.49 8.11 -6.97
C GLY A 662 -2.56 7.62 -8.42
N ASN A 663 -3.36 6.58 -8.68
CA ASN A 663 -3.68 6.18 -10.06
C ASN A 663 -4.64 7.21 -10.68
N LEU A 664 -4.07 8.22 -11.32
CA LEU A 664 -4.79 9.39 -11.79
C LEU A 664 -5.91 9.06 -12.80
N SER A 665 -5.70 8.05 -13.66
CA SER A 665 -6.72 7.59 -14.61
C SER A 665 -7.91 6.94 -13.89
N LYS A 666 -7.66 6.18 -12.82
CA LYS A 666 -8.70 5.56 -12.01
C LYS A 666 -9.44 6.59 -11.16
N ILE A 667 -8.72 7.51 -10.52
CA ILE A 667 -9.29 8.54 -9.64
C ILE A 667 -10.18 9.51 -10.42
N LEU A 668 -9.75 9.95 -11.60
CA LEU A 668 -10.52 10.89 -12.41
C LEU A 668 -11.66 10.21 -13.18
N GLY A 669 -11.53 8.94 -13.55
CA GLY A 669 -12.56 8.21 -14.28
C GLY A 669 -13.06 8.98 -15.51
N GLU A 670 -14.35 9.32 -15.53
CA GLU A 670 -15.00 10.04 -16.63
C GLU A 670 -14.62 11.53 -16.68
N LEU A 671 -14.15 12.11 -15.57
CA LEU A 671 -13.68 13.49 -15.50
C LEU A 671 -12.48 13.73 -16.41
N LEU A 672 -11.74 12.68 -16.77
CA LEU A 672 -10.59 12.78 -17.65
C LEU A 672 -10.91 13.50 -18.95
N MET A 673 -12.12 13.34 -19.49
CA MET A 673 -12.57 14.11 -20.66
C MET A 673 -12.95 15.55 -20.28
N LEU A 674 -13.71 15.71 -19.20
CA LEU A 674 -14.35 16.97 -18.81
C LEU A 674 -13.38 18.04 -18.31
N ILE A 675 -12.19 17.64 -17.85
CA ILE A 675 -11.17 18.60 -17.42
C ILE A 675 -10.55 19.35 -18.61
N GLU A 676 -10.74 18.92 -19.86
CA GLU A 676 -10.27 19.65 -21.05
C GLU A 676 -10.94 21.04 -21.13
N ALA A 677 -10.17 22.08 -21.45
CA ALA A 677 -10.64 23.46 -21.38
C ALA A 677 -11.87 23.76 -22.27
N ASP A 678 -12.01 23.04 -23.39
CA ASP A 678 -13.09 23.16 -24.38
C ASP A 678 -14.31 22.27 -24.08
N LYS A 679 -14.31 21.53 -22.96
CA LYS A 679 -15.37 20.57 -22.59
C LYS A 679 -16.03 20.85 -21.24
N ARG A 680 -15.99 22.12 -20.81
CA ARG A 680 -16.35 22.57 -19.45
C ARG A 680 -17.69 23.29 -19.36
N ASP A 681 -18.67 22.78 -20.10
CA ASP A 681 -20.02 23.33 -20.09
C ASP A 681 -21.06 22.22 -20.09
N SER A 682 -22.32 22.61 -19.91
CA SER A 682 -23.44 21.67 -19.79
C SER A 682 -23.70 20.82 -21.05
N SER A 683 -23.20 21.22 -22.22
CA SER A 683 -23.34 20.43 -23.46
C SER A 683 -22.48 19.16 -23.46
N TRP A 684 -21.40 19.16 -22.69
CA TRP A 684 -20.52 18.01 -22.47
C TRP A 684 -20.89 17.20 -21.22
N ALA A 685 -22.02 17.51 -20.58
CA ALA A 685 -22.42 16.82 -19.36
C ALA A 685 -22.69 15.33 -19.60
N ILE A 686 -22.05 14.49 -18.79
CA ILE A 686 -22.13 13.02 -18.85
C ILE A 686 -22.72 12.45 -17.56
N PRO A 687 -23.35 11.26 -17.61
CA PRO A 687 -23.65 10.51 -16.39
C PRO A 687 -22.34 10.05 -15.72
N LEU A 688 -22.29 10.11 -14.39
CA LEU A 688 -21.21 9.52 -13.59
C LEU A 688 -21.41 8.00 -13.43
N ALA A 689 -20.37 7.25 -13.03
CA ALA A 689 -20.41 5.78 -12.90
C ALA A 689 -21.59 5.23 -12.10
N TYR A 690 -21.99 5.95 -11.05
CA TYR A 690 -23.05 5.54 -10.13
C TYR A 690 -24.40 6.20 -10.40
N ALA A 691 -24.50 7.00 -11.47
CA ALA A 691 -25.73 7.71 -11.79
C ALA A 691 -26.85 6.73 -12.20
N ALA A 692 -28.02 6.84 -11.56
CA ALA A 692 -29.20 6.08 -11.95
C ALA A 692 -29.91 6.72 -13.17
N ASP A 693 -30.74 5.93 -13.86
CA ASP A 693 -31.54 6.42 -15.00
C ASP A 693 -32.41 7.61 -14.58
N GLY A 694 -32.13 8.78 -15.18
CA GLY A 694 -32.83 10.04 -14.89
C GLY A 694 -32.14 10.99 -13.91
N GLU A 695 -30.98 10.60 -13.34
CA GLU A 695 -30.18 11.48 -12.48
C GLU A 695 -29.43 12.58 -13.25
N ARG A 696 -29.04 13.64 -12.51
CA ARG A 696 -28.38 14.83 -13.04
C ARG A 696 -27.03 14.46 -13.66
N ARG A 697 -26.83 14.84 -14.92
CA ARG A 697 -25.53 14.74 -15.59
C ARG A 697 -24.52 15.75 -15.01
N PHE A 698 -23.27 15.34 -14.92
CA PHE A 698 -22.18 16.12 -14.38
C PHE A 698 -21.31 16.74 -15.48
N TYR A 699 -20.87 17.98 -15.28
CA TYR A 699 -19.86 18.65 -16.09
C TYR A 699 -18.93 19.47 -15.17
N VAL A 700 -17.69 19.68 -15.59
CA VAL A 700 -16.75 20.55 -14.87
C VAL A 700 -16.98 22.00 -15.30
N PRO A 701 -17.20 22.96 -14.39
CA PRO A 701 -17.37 24.37 -14.76
C PRO A 701 -16.11 25.00 -15.39
N ASP A 702 -16.32 26.00 -16.24
CA ASP A 702 -15.27 26.73 -16.95
C ASP A 702 -14.41 27.63 -16.04
N ASN A 703 -14.96 28.05 -14.90
CA ASN A 703 -14.31 28.82 -13.84
C ASN A 703 -13.53 27.96 -12.83
N VAL A 704 -13.45 26.63 -13.01
CA VAL A 704 -12.58 25.76 -12.22
C VAL A 704 -11.19 25.69 -12.84
N HIS A 705 -10.12 25.75 -12.04
CA HIS A 705 -8.74 25.58 -12.50
C HIS A 705 -8.07 24.50 -11.66
N ILE A 706 -7.42 23.52 -12.31
CA ILE A 706 -6.75 22.40 -11.63
C ILE A 706 -5.25 22.64 -11.63
N LEU A 707 -4.61 22.49 -10.47
CA LEU A 707 -3.17 22.61 -10.31
C LEU A 707 -2.61 21.35 -9.65
N GLY A 708 -1.85 20.54 -10.40
CA GLY A 708 -1.16 19.37 -9.87
C GLY A 708 0.27 19.71 -9.43
N LEU A 709 0.71 19.16 -8.31
CA LEU A 709 2.10 19.24 -7.86
C LEU A 709 2.73 17.85 -7.92
N MET A 710 3.93 17.78 -8.45
CA MET A 710 4.60 16.51 -8.77
C MET A 710 6.06 16.54 -8.32
N ASN A 711 6.44 15.58 -7.48
CA ASN A 711 7.85 15.32 -7.19
C ASN A 711 8.45 14.48 -8.32
N THR A 712 9.60 14.89 -8.85
CA THR A 712 10.31 14.17 -9.90
C THR A 712 11.33 13.16 -9.38
N ALA A 713 11.68 13.24 -8.09
CA ALA A 713 12.64 12.35 -7.45
C ALA A 713 12.03 10.97 -7.12
N ASP A 714 10.72 10.90 -6.80
CA ASP A 714 10.14 9.63 -6.39
C ASP A 714 9.94 8.71 -7.61
N ARG A 715 10.79 7.68 -7.73
CA ARG A 715 10.80 6.67 -8.81
C ARG A 715 9.69 5.62 -8.71
N SER A 716 9.02 5.54 -7.57
CA SER A 716 7.95 4.57 -7.24
C SER A 716 6.55 4.99 -7.71
N LEU A 717 6.45 6.05 -8.52
CA LEU A 717 5.18 6.73 -8.80
C LEU A 717 4.55 6.34 -10.14
N ALA A 718 3.22 6.43 -10.20
CA ALA A 718 2.45 6.15 -11.41
C ALA A 718 2.84 7.17 -12.50
N PHE A 719 3.33 6.67 -13.63
CA PHE A 719 3.58 7.52 -14.80
C PHE A 719 2.28 8.18 -15.24
N VAL A 720 2.30 9.50 -15.42
CA VAL A 720 1.16 10.22 -16.00
C VAL A 720 0.94 9.71 -17.42
N ASP A 721 -0.16 8.98 -17.63
CA ASP A 721 -0.55 8.45 -18.96
C ASP A 721 -0.49 9.58 -20.01
N HIS A 722 -0.05 9.27 -21.21
CA HIS A 722 -0.06 10.18 -22.37
C HIS A 722 -1.41 10.90 -22.56
N ALA A 723 -2.52 10.21 -22.23
CA ALA A 723 -3.85 10.80 -22.24
C ALA A 723 -4.00 11.96 -21.24
N LEU A 724 -3.46 11.83 -20.03
CA LEU A 724 -3.40 12.90 -19.04
C LEU A 724 -2.40 13.97 -19.44
N ARG A 725 -1.26 13.57 -20.01
CA ARG A 725 -0.21 14.49 -20.45
C ARG A 725 -0.72 15.51 -21.49
N ARG A 726 -1.73 15.16 -22.29
CA ARG A 726 -2.37 16.08 -23.25
C ARG A 726 -3.28 17.13 -22.59
N ARG A 727 -3.76 16.84 -21.38
CA ARG A 727 -4.82 17.60 -20.69
C ARG A 727 -4.27 18.58 -19.65
N PHE A 728 -3.05 18.33 -19.20
CA PHE A 728 -2.27 19.21 -18.35
C PHE A 728 -1.15 19.88 -19.14
N SER A 729 -0.88 21.14 -18.84
CA SER A 729 0.41 21.74 -19.21
C SER A 729 1.44 21.40 -18.13
N PHE A 730 2.70 21.14 -18.50
CA PHE A 730 3.73 20.77 -17.54
C PHE A 730 4.74 21.91 -17.42
N TRP A 731 5.00 22.31 -16.17
CA TRP A 731 6.01 23.29 -15.82
C TRP A 731 7.08 22.64 -14.95
N MET A 732 8.35 22.72 -15.37
CA MET A 732 9.46 22.20 -14.58
C MET A 732 9.96 23.30 -13.63
N ALA A 733 9.66 23.17 -12.34
CA ALA A 733 10.23 23.99 -11.28
C ALA A 733 11.68 23.57 -11.04
N LYS A 734 12.61 24.53 -11.18
CA LYS A 734 14.04 24.31 -10.98
C LYS A 734 14.49 24.90 -9.63
N PRO A 735 15.57 24.37 -9.03
CA PRO A 735 16.22 25.04 -7.91
C PRO A 735 16.71 26.44 -8.31
N GLN A 736 16.19 27.48 -7.65
CA GLN A 736 16.56 28.88 -7.85
C GLN A 736 17.75 29.34 -6.99
N VAL A 737 18.74 28.47 -6.77
CA VAL A 737 19.90 28.73 -5.89
C VAL A 737 20.83 29.83 -6.42
N HIS A 738 20.77 30.14 -7.72
CA HIS A 738 21.53 31.23 -8.35
C HIS A 738 20.69 32.52 -8.56
N SER A 739 19.47 32.59 -8.02
CA SER A 739 18.61 33.76 -8.20
C SER A 739 19.03 34.92 -7.29
N GLU A 740 18.84 36.15 -7.78
CA GLU A 740 19.05 37.36 -6.99
C GLU A 740 18.17 37.39 -5.72
N ALA A 741 16.96 36.85 -5.83
CA ALA A 741 16.03 36.75 -4.69
C ALA A 741 16.54 35.79 -3.60
N PHE A 742 17.16 34.67 -3.98
CA PHE A 742 17.78 33.75 -3.03
C PHE A 742 18.99 34.40 -2.35
N ALA A 743 19.85 35.08 -3.12
CA ALA A 743 20.98 35.83 -2.56
C ALA A 743 20.51 36.92 -1.57
N ALA A 744 19.49 37.69 -1.94
CA ALA A 744 18.90 38.70 -1.04
C ALA A 744 18.30 38.08 0.23
N MET A 745 17.71 36.89 0.15
CA MET A 745 17.21 36.17 1.31
C MET A 745 18.34 35.76 2.26
N LEU A 746 19.45 35.21 1.74
CA LEU A 746 20.62 34.88 2.55
C LEU A 746 21.18 36.13 3.26
N SER A 747 21.28 37.26 2.56
CA SER A 747 21.70 38.53 3.17
C SER A 747 20.71 38.99 4.27
N ARG A 748 19.40 38.84 4.06
CA ARG A 748 18.38 39.15 5.09
C ARG A 748 18.50 38.26 6.33
N ASN A 749 18.90 37.00 6.17
CA ASN A 749 19.21 36.09 7.27
C ASN A 749 20.58 36.37 7.92
N GLY A 750 21.30 37.40 7.48
CA GLY A 750 22.60 37.79 8.04
C GLY A 750 23.74 36.85 7.66
N ILE A 751 23.62 36.14 6.53
CA ILE A 751 24.71 35.33 5.98
C ILE A 751 25.73 36.25 5.30
N PRO A 752 27.03 36.19 5.67
CA PRO A 752 28.08 36.97 5.02
C PRO A 752 28.21 36.68 3.52
N ASP A 753 28.55 37.69 2.72
CA ASP A 753 28.63 37.58 1.26
C ASP A 753 29.60 36.48 0.78
N ASP A 754 30.75 36.33 1.44
CA ASP A 754 31.74 35.30 1.12
C ASP A 754 31.20 33.89 1.38
N LEU A 755 30.50 33.69 2.50
CA LEU A 755 29.85 32.42 2.83
C LEU A 755 28.67 32.13 1.90
N ALA A 756 27.88 33.14 1.54
CA ALA A 756 26.76 33.02 0.62
C ALA A 756 27.23 32.63 -0.80
N VAL A 757 28.28 33.27 -1.31
CA VAL A 757 28.89 32.91 -2.60
C VAL A 757 29.41 31.47 -2.57
N GLY A 758 30.12 31.09 -1.50
CA GLY A 758 30.62 29.72 -1.33
C GLY A 758 29.50 28.67 -1.31
N LEU A 759 28.38 28.96 -0.63
CA LEU A 759 27.20 28.09 -0.59
C LEU A 759 26.54 27.94 -1.97
N VAL A 760 26.33 29.06 -2.67
CA VAL A 760 25.70 29.05 -4.01
C VAL A 760 26.55 28.27 -5.01
N ASP A 761 27.87 28.46 -4.97
CA ASP A 761 28.80 27.71 -5.83
C ASP A 761 28.82 26.22 -5.49
N LEU A 762 28.81 25.86 -4.20
CA LEU A 762 28.79 24.46 -3.77
C LEU A 762 27.49 23.77 -4.18
N LEU A 763 26.33 24.41 -4.00
CA LEU A 763 25.03 23.89 -4.44
C LEU A 763 24.96 23.76 -5.97
N GLY A 764 25.52 24.71 -6.71
CA GLY A 764 25.61 24.65 -8.17
C GLY A 764 26.45 23.45 -8.64
N GLN A 765 27.60 23.21 -8.02
CA GLN A 765 28.46 22.05 -8.30
C GLN A 765 27.77 20.73 -7.94
N LEU A 766 27.12 20.67 -6.78
CA LEU A 766 26.38 19.50 -6.32
C LEU A 766 25.24 19.15 -7.29
N ASN A 767 24.40 20.12 -7.64
CA ASN A 767 23.28 19.92 -8.56
C ASN A 767 23.75 19.52 -9.97
N HIS A 768 24.89 20.03 -10.41
CA HIS A 768 25.52 19.60 -11.66
C HIS A 768 26.01 18.14 -11.60
N ALA A 769 26.58 17.72 -10.48
CA ALA A 769 27.02 16.34 -10.27
C ALA A 769 25.82 15.37 -10.23
N ILE A 770 24.79 15.68 -9.45
CA ILE A 770 23.52 14.93 -9.40
C ILE A 770 22.89 14.82 -10.80
N GLY A 771 22.87 15.94 -11.54
CA GLY A 771 22.32 15.97 -12.91
C GLY A 771 23.09 15.13 -13.92
N LYS A 772 24.39 14.92 -13.73
CA LYS A 772 25.25 14.09 -14.59
C LYS A 772 25.09 12.59 -14.33
N ASP A 773 24.70 12.20 -13.13
CA ASP A 773 24.44 10.80 -12.79
C ASP A 773 23.08 10.34 -13.35
N VAL A 774 23.06 10.10 -14.66
CA VAL A 774 21.86 9.67 -15.40
C VAL A 774 21.46 8.22 -15.12
N THR A 775 22.32 7.45 -14.47
CA THR A 775 22.09 6.04 -14.14
C THR A 775 21.35 5.92 -12.82
N ASN A 776 21.78 6.67 -11.80
CA ASN A 776 21.30 6.50 -10.42
C ASN A 776 20.45 7.67 -9.90
N LEU A 777 20.59 8.89 -10.41
CA LEU A 777 19.84 10.07 -9.91
C LEU A 777 19.15 10.84 -11.04
N GLY A 778 19.89 11.71 -11.73
CA GLY A 778 19.43 12.62 -12.77
C GLY A 778 18.92 13.96 -12.24
N ALA A 779 18.61 14.89 -13.15
CA ALA A 779 18.25 16.28 -12.81
C ALA A 779 16.99 16.42 -11.92
N GLY A 780 16.16 15.39 -11.81
CA GLY A 780 14.98 15.36 -10.94
C GLY A 780 15.28 15.27 -9.44
N TYR A 781 16.54 14.99 -9.07
CA TYR A 781 17.06 14.87 -7.70
C TYR A 781 17.84 16.10 -7.25
N ALA A 782 17.87 17.18 -8.04
CA ALA A 782 18.62 18.37 -7.66
C ALA A 782 18.13 18.94 -6.31
N ILE A 783 19.06 19.33 -5.44
CA ILE A 783 18.78 19.93 -4.15
C ILE A 783 18.10 21.29 -4.32
N GLY A 784 16.93 21.42 -3.71
CA GLY A 784 16.14 22.65 -3.69
C GLY A 784 16.67 23.70 -2.71
N HIS A 785 16.06 24.89 -2.74
CA HIS A 785 16.42 26.02 -1.87
C HIS A 785 15.63 26.07 -0.55
N SER A 786 14.62 25.22 -0.36
CA SER A 786 13.75 25.25 0.82
C SER A 786 14.50 24.98 2.13
N TYR A 787 15.54 24.13 2.09
CA TYR A 787 16.41 23.83 3.23
C TYR A 787 16.98 25.11 3.87
N PHE A 788 17.21 26.14 3.06
CA PHE A 788 17.82 27.40 3.49
C PHE A 788 16.80 28.51 3.77
N CYS A 789 15.50 28.23 3.66
CA CYS A 789 14.44 29.23 3.85
C CYS A 789 14.04 29.41 5.32
N ARG A 790 14.54 28.57 6.23
CA ARG A 790 14.34 28.75 7.68
C ARG A 790 15.00 30.06 8.13
N PRO A 791 14.29 30.95 8.85
CA PRO A 791 14.91 32.14 9.42
C PRO A 791 15.99 31.74 10.44
N ARG A 792 17.11 32.48 10.45
CA ARG A 792 18.18 32.32 11.44
C ARG A 792 17.85 33.11 12.69
N ASP A 793 18.02 32.50 13.86
CA ASP A 793 17.92 33.22 15.13
C ASP A 793 19.11 34.18 15.29
N GLU A 794 18.89 35.40 15.79
CA GLU A 794 19.95 36.41 15.87
C GLU A 794 21.16 35.93 16.69
N GLU A 795 20.94 35.10 17.71
CA GLU A 795 21.96 34.53 18.60
C GLU A 795 22.78 33.39 17.96
N GLU A 796 22.31 32.79 16.88
CA GLU A 796 22.94 31.65 16.21
C GLU A 796 23.96 32.13 15.18
N SER A 797 25.21 31.66 15.19
CA SER A 797 26.18 32.12 14.17
C SER A 797 25.78 31.65 12.76
N PRO A 798 26.03 32.44 11.68
CA PRO A 798 25.72 32.04 10.30
C PRO A 798 26.30 30.68 9.88
N ARG A 799 27.51 30.37 10.37
CA ARG A 799 28.19 29.10 10.12
C ARG A 799 27.52 27.93 10.85
N ARG A 800 27.09 28.14 12.09
CA ARG A 800 26.37 27.12 12.86
C ARG A 800 25.02 26.80 12.24
N TRP A 801 24.26 27.83 11.84
CA TRP A 801 22.99 27.66 11.14
C TRP A 801 23.14 26.79 9.88
N LEU A 802 24.18 27.07 9.07
CA LEU A 802 24.45 26.28 7.87
C LEU A 802 24.96 24.86 8.19
N ALA A 803 25.75 24.70 9.25
CA ALA A 803 26.22 23.39 9.72
C ALA A 803 25.05 22.51 10.19
N ASP A 804 24.10 23.08 10.93
CA ASP A 804 22.93 22.36 11.42
C ASP A 804 22.06 21.89 10.25
N ILE A 805 21.82 22.73 9.23
CA ILE A 805 21.14 22.32 7.98
C ILE A 805 21.91 21.19 7.27
N ALA A 806 23.24 21.32 7.16
CA ALA A 806 24.07 20.34 6.49
C ALA A 806 24.00 18.97 7.18
N GLU A 807 24.22 18.91 8.50
CA GLU A 807 24.28 17.65 9.25
C GLU A 807 22.91 16.99 9.45
N THR A 808 21.83 17.77 9.56
CA THR A 808 20.51 17.22 9.88
C THR A 808 19.63 16.95 8.66
N GLU A 809 19.87 17.64 7.53
CA GLU A 809 19.01 17.53 6.36
C GLU A 809 19.78 17.09 5.10
N LEU A 810 20.91 17.74 4.78
CA LEU A 810 21.60 17.49 3.50
C LEU A 810 22.48 16.23 3.52
N ILE A 811 23.26 16.01 4.57
CA ILE A 811 24.17 14.86 4.66
C ILE A 811 23.40 13.54 4.69
N PRO A 812 22.34 13.36 5.50
CA PRO A 812 21.51 12.15 5.42
C PRO A 812 20.92 11.92 4.02
N LEU A 813 20.52 13.01 3.34
CA LEU A 813 20.02 12.94 1.97
C LEU A 813 21.09 12.51 0.97
N PHE A 814 22.36 12.90 1.16
CA PHE A 814 23.47 12.43 0.33
C PHE A 814 23.71 10.93 0.50
N GLU A 815 23.61 10.42 1.73
CA GLU A 815 23.71 8.99 2.03
C GLU A 815 22.59 8.19 1.35
N GLU A 816 21.38 8.74 1.29
CA GLU A 816 20.27 8.14 0.52
C GLU A 816 20.48 8.20 -0.99
N TYR A 817 21.00 9.33 -1.51
CA TYR A 817 21.20 9.51 -2.95
C TYR A 817 22.33 8.63 -3.50
N TRP A 818 23.38 8.43 -2.72
CA TRP A 818 24.53 7.60 -3.06
C TRP A 818 24.66 6.40 -2.14
N ILE A 819 23.55 5.69 -1.91
CA ILE A 819 23.52 4.48 -1.07
C ILE A 819 24.52 3.41 -1.53
N ASP A 820 24.72 3.32 -2.85
CA ASP A 820 25.66 2.39 -3.50
C ASP A 820 27.06 2.99 -3.73
N ASP A 821 27.28 4.28 -3.39
CA ASP A 821 28.54 5.00 -3.55
C ASP A 821 28.84 5.88 -2.31
N PRO A 822 29.20 5.26 -1.16
CA PRO A 822 29.42 5.99 0.08
C PRO A 822 30.59 6.99 0.01
N ASP A 823 31.55 6.78 -0.91
CA ASP A 823 32.66 7.70 -1.14
C ASP A 823 32.17 9.02 -1.76
N ALA A 824 31.21 8.97 -2.70
CA ALA A 824 30.59 10.16 -3.25
C ALA A 824 29.78 10.93 -2.20
N ALA A 825 29.01 10.25 -1.36
CA ALA A 825 28.29 10.88 -0.24
C ALA A 825 29.26 11.57 0.74
N ALA A 826 30.31 10.85 1.17
CA ALA A 826 31.32 11.36 2.08
C ALA A 826 32.10 12.56 1.51
N LEU A 827 32.35 12.58 0.19
CA LEU A 827 32.98 13.70 -0.50
C LEU A 827 32.13 14.98 -0.39
N TRP A 828 30.83 14.90 -0.67
CA TRP A 828 29.94 16.06 -0.61
C TRP A 828 29.70 16.51 0.83
N ALA A 829 29.53 15.58 1.77
CA ALA A 829 29.46 15.90 3.19
C ALA A 829 30.71 16.66 3.67
N SER A 830 31.90 16.19 3.27
CA SER A 830 33.17 16.85 3.62
C SER A 830 33.27 18.27 3.04
N LYS A 831 32.82 18.49 1.80
CA LYS A 831 32.81 19.84 1.19
C LYS A 831 31.87 20.81 1.94
N PHE A 832 30.71 20.33 2.39
CA PHE A 832 29.80 21.16 3.20
C PHE A 832 30.40 21.48 4.57
N ARG A 833 31.00 20.48 5.24
CA ARG A 833 31.73 20.69 6.51
C ARG A 833 32.85 21.71 6.36
N LEU A 834 33.65 21.61 5.31
CA LEU A 834 34.73 22.57 4.99
C LEU A 834 34.23 24.00 4.69
N LEU A 835 33.01 24.16 4.18
CA LEU A 835 32.42 25.48 3.93
C LEU A 835 32.06 26.19 5.25
N VAL A 836 31.65 25.43 6.27
CA VAL A 836 31.17 25.97 7.55
C VAL A 836 32.26 26.09 8.62
N GLU A 837 33.37 25.34 8.48
CA GLU A 837 34.63 25.57 9.20
C GLU A 837 35.27 26.93 8.84
#